data_AF-A0A5S3XJK0-F1
#
_entry.id   AF-A0A5S3XJK0-F1
#
_cell.length_a   1.000
_cell.length_b   1.000
_cell.length_c   1.000
_cell.angle_alpha   90.00
_cell.angle_beta   90.00
_cell.angle_gamma   90.00
#
_symmetry.space_group_name_H-M   'P 1'
#
loop_
_entity.id
_entity.type
_entity.pdbx_description
1 polymer ?
#
loop_
_entity_poly.entity_id
_entity_poly.type
_entity_poly.pdbx_seq_one_letter_code
_entity_poly.pdbx_strand_id
1 'polypeptide(L)'
;MTLEKTLSNVALEAAKHADLANQLIEDVKDGIDTIEVVSQNHSVMDDWRTKTGKVAFKDLAGNTHQVDTLATIIADAEKINPNPHVMTKAQFDALRDIRKKQYAGSGFVEWGKCYQPEGRWSPKWINNGLYQSALSTGYTNELLMGSQGTSPQGVSNTDYPESVIDGVTHKLSLINSSNLDLMNRIKFPAAPDGTKTYDSATGIVTEHASAAEAFEGLVTNGDFRNGSTGWILAGWRVENGKATRSGISSNSDIKQSFNVTAGVTYEISYFREHTGGNPQTNIFSDLRTGAGYLTLGNSTSLEPVKITDTFTPTSSGSVQLRIFGIGDFEGTLSNISVRPVTESVITSRKDLVFLESWHEKIADKDVVYPLGNVQYGANSYDGIGLLNNLVAQGYSAFGEWDADTTGHGAKWSSLSETNRAKLLANPAHNIYYDPEVKAYIQVRYRIRVVEGLGDEWGNIKSINDDLRYGPGVTAMVKPHGMLTSLTQDISTDSGGDGYGIYTWSDRDWGGHTRRGKDPSTFNASNSDGKFGYRNKCFAMPIALVQRMNQGAYHPSYNPMGCSTFISSGGDATVHWYDEKLNEPSRTSDCFNVATGVYPFTRGVAYGDSNRDFSGKLKQAHVNGSGITGRSDQYKFYDAIYAGQVEDLRLNANKLDMIQLREESIRKAVTGEMRGKGKVPFTVFNQGKCLSSGYAIYIHSIDSLSTLIGEGTYYNARKYISALENGAIFEGASIAIKFTDAGDTDLASYAGGVQLNEWLYLNKFQIMNSKSHIGCINPNTGNNNWFSTGAAQTISAEILMPTENETAEFDSLPWVDIFGNPERIAATFPNGVVGQWIPHIPVDGGNVVNLNKKCSTTTAVGNFTFNDGATWGTHPTFPVNSRTNSRTGWSDSNGSKIVYIISYETHSNFTEPSNSSVVVGGVGNVYATQSRLVDYGNRLQASLTGNIGKREGGAYLQEYVPVTKHTNYAPAGTLGWTSAIGDEPLHTPLSLDTPNDSSPAVKALSTVTEKDGLLYFQLHGAELKYTARTTANMTVINAGSPTGSITKGKVYLFKGFDNALINRPIIAIENHVGTTWRKHDFDGYTINSTGQVIDHGNVNGLLRAFESRWGDDQVIPIVSGEDVKTDLNGNTVKVFCHHTQIPIGIAHHG
;
A
#
# COMPACT_ATOMS: atom_id res chain seq x y z
N MET A 1 106.74 -4.19 -55.34
CA MET A 1 105.36 -3.85 -54.92
C MET A 1 105.12 -2.39 -55.28
N THR A 2 104.18 -1.95 -56.11
CA THR A 2 103.05 -2.60 -56.79
C THR A 2 102.36 -1.52 -57.65
N LEU A 3 102.70 -1.36 -58.93
CA LEU A 3 101.94 -0.48 -59.83
C LEU A 3 100.57 -1.11 -60.14
N GLU A 4 100.52 -2.43 -60.30
CA GLU A 4 99.28 -3.21 -60.48
C GLU A 4 98.34 -3.13 -59.27
N LYS A 5 98.85 -3.12 -58.03
CA LYS A 5 97.98 -3.01 -56.84
C LYS A 5 97.44 -1.59 -56.66
N THR A 6 98.20 -0.56 -57.05
CA THR A 6 97.71 0.83 -57.07
C THR A 6 96.66 1.02 -58.18
N LEU A 7 96.90 0.51 -59.39
CA LEU A 7 95.93 0.56 -60.50
C LEU A 7 94.66 -0.25 -60.21
N SER A 8 94.79 -1.45 -59.62
CA SER A 8 93.65 -2.28 -59.21
C SER A 8 92.85 -1.64 -58.08
N ASN A 9 93.51 -0.99 -57.11
CA ASN A 9 92.80 -0.27 -56.05
C ASN A 9 92.09 0.98 -56.58
N VAL A 10 92.72 1.73 -57.50
CA VAL A 10 92.08 2.89 -58.14
C VAL A 10 90.89 2.46 -59.01
N ALA A 11 90.99 1.34 -59.73
CA ALA A 11 89.88 0.79 -60.51
C ALA A 11 88.72 0.30 -59.61
N LEU A 12 89.05 -0.31 -58.45
CA LEU A 12 88.04 -0.76 -57.48
C LEU A 12 87.35 0.44 -56.80
N GLU A 13 88.09 1.49 -56.46
CA GLU A 13 87.54 2.72 -55.89
C GLU A 13 86.68 3.45 -56.92
N ALA A 14 87.11 3.50 -58.18
CA ALA A 14 86.32 4.08 -59.28
C ALA A 14 85.02 3.31 -59.54
N ALA A 15 85.05 1.97 -59.46
CA ALA A 15 83.85 1.13 -59.57
C ALA A 15 82.88 1.38 -58.41
N LYS A 16 83.38 1.44 -57.17
CA LYS A 16 82.55 1.79 -55.99
C LYS A 16 81.93 3.19 -56.10
N HIS A 17 82.69 4.17 -56.61
CA HIS A 17 82.18 5.53 -56.82
C HIS A 17 81.13 5.57 -57.94
N ALA A 18 81.28 4.78 -59.00
CA ALA A 18 80.29 4.65 -60.06
C ALA A 18 79.00 3.97 -59.57
N ASP A 19 79.12 2.90 -58.77
CA ASP A 19 77.97 2.23 -58.15
C ASP A 19 77.25 3.17 -57.17
N LEU A 20 77.99 3.90 -56.34
CA LEU A 20 77.40 4.89 -55.42
C LEU A 20 76.72 6.04 -56.17
N ALA A 21 77.29 6.49 -57.29
CA ALA A 21 76.69 7.52 -58.13
C ALA A 21 75.40 7.01 -58.81
N ASN A 22 75.37 5.77 -59.29
CA ASN A 22 74.17 5.16 -59.86
C ASN A 22 73.09 4.99 -58.80
N GLN A 23 73.45 4.56 -57.59
CA GLN A 23 72.53 4.45 -56.46
C GLN A 23 71.93 5.82 -56.10
N LEU A 24 72.76 6.88 -56.03
CA LEU A 24 72.28 8.24 -55.78
C LEU A 24 71.35 8.75 -56.89
N ILE A 25 71.61 8.38 -58.15
CA ILE A 25 70.77 8.75 -59.29
C ILE A 25 69.42 8.05 -59.23
N GLU A 26 69.38 6.76 -58.89
CA GLU A 26 68.12 6.03 -58.70
C GLU A 26 67.34 6.57 -57.50
N ASP A 27 67.99 6.86 -56.36
CA ASP A 27 67.32 7.48 -55.19
C ASP A 27 66.75 8.88 -55.52
N VAL A 28 67.45 9.66 -56.37
CA VAL A 28 66.96 10.97 -56.83
C VAL A 28 65.81 10.82 -57.83
N LYS A 29 65.82 9.82 -58.70
CA LYS A 29 64.70 9.52 -59.62
C LYS A 29 63.47 9.08 -58.83
N ASP A 30 63.62 8.17 -57.89
CA ASP A 30 62.54 7.76 -56.99
C ASP A 30 61.97 8.97 -56.25
N GLY A 31 62.83 9.86 -55.75
CA GLY A 31 62.42 11.14 -55.15
C GLY A 31 61.64 12.07 -56.10
N ILE A 32 62.05 12.17 -57.37
CA ILE A 32 61.38 12.99 -58.39
C ILE A 32 60.02 12.39 -58.78
N ASP A 33 59.94 11.08 -58.99
CA ASP A 33 58.69 10.37 -59.31
C ASP A 33 57.68 10.50 -58.16
N THR A 34 58.17 10.45 -56.90
CA THR A 34 57.36 10.70 -55.71
C THR A 34 56.81 12.14 -55.69
N ILE A 35 57.63 13.13 -56.02
CA ILE A 35 57.23 14.55 -56.08
C ILE A 35 56.22 14.79 -57.22
N GLU A 36 56.39 14.15 -58.37
CA GLU A 36 55.48 14.29 -59.51
C GLU A 36 54.11 13.69 -59.21
N VAL A 37 54.05 12.49 -58.62
CA VAL A 37 52.79 11.86 -58.19
C VAL A 37 52.08 12.71 -57.12
N VAL A 38 52.83 13.27 -56.16
CA VAL A 38 52.27 14.19 -55.15
C VAL A 38 51.71 15.46 -55.78
N SER A 39 52.40 16.04 -56.77
CA SER A 39 51.94 17.24 -57.49
C SER A 39 50.68 16.94 -58.33
N GLN A 40 50.64 15.80 -59.02
CA GLN A 40 49.46 15.37 -59.80
C GLN A 40 48.25 15.08 -58.90
N ASN A 41 48.44 14.44 -57.74
CA ASN A 41 47.36 14.19 -56.80
C ASN A 41 46.91 15.47 -56.04
N HIS A 42 47.71 16.53 -56.03
CA HIS A 42 47.35 17.79 -55.38
C HIS A 42 46.14 18.47 -56.06
N SER A 43 46.15 18.56 -57.39
CA SER A 43 45.01 19.11 -58.15
C SER A 43 43.78 18.20 -58.07
N VAL A 44 44.00 16.88 -58.03
CA VAL A 44 42.94 15.89 -57.82
C VAL A 44 42.32 16.00 -56.42
N MET A 45 43.08 16.39 -55.39
CA MET A 45 42.54 16.66 -54.06
C MET A 45 41.60 17.87 -54.04
N ASP A 46 41.92 18.93 -54.78
CA ASP A 46 41.03 20.10 -54.88
C ASP A 46 39.72 19.71 -55.60
N ASP A 47 39.83 18.90 -56.66
CA ASP A 47 38.68 18.33 -57.35
C ASP A 47 37.87 17.36 -56.46
N TRP A 48 38.55 16.53 -55.66
CA TRP A 48 37.92 15.64 -54.67
C TRP A 48 37.08 16.44 -53.67
N ARG A 49 37.56 17.61 -53.24
CA ARG A 49 36.86 18.49 -52.29
C ARG A 49 35.69 19.25 -52.92
N THR A 50 35.81 19.66 -54.19
CA THR A 50 34.92 20.67 -54.78
C THR A 50 33.95 20.15 -55.84
N LYS A 51 34.23 19.01 -56.49
CA LYS A 51 33.40 18.44 -57.57
C LYS A 51 32.51 17.31 -57.07
N THR A 52 31.48 16.99 -57.84
CA THR A 52 30.58 15.83 -57.63
C THR A 52 30.92 14.73 -58.63
N GLY A 53 30.87 13.46 -58.19
CA GLY A 53 31.22 12.26 -58.96
C GLY A 53 32.34 11.42 -58.33
N LYS A 54 33.23 10.89 -59.18
CA LYS A 54 34.46 10.19 -58.78
C LYS A 54 35.69 10.94 -59.31
N VAL A 55 36.80 10.84 -58.58
CA VAL A 55 38.12 11.34 -58.98
C VAL A 55 39.16 10.25 -58.87
N ALA A 56 40.24 10.39 -59.61
CA ALA A 56 41.22 9.34 -59.84
C ALA A 56 42.57 9.73 -59.22
N PHE A 57 42.95 9.10 -58.11
CA PHE A 57 44.27 9.25 -57.50
C PHE A 57 45.26 8.27 -58.13
N LYS A 58 46.50 8.69 -58.32
CA LYS A 58 47.58 7.79 -58.75
C LYS A 58 48.42 7.31 -57.58
N ASP A 59 48.76 6.02 -57.57
CA ASP A 59 49.78 5.50 -56.65
C ASP A 59 51.20 5.75 -57.16
N LEU A 60 52.21 5.37 -56.35
CA LEU A 60 53.63 5.52 -56.68
C LEU A 60 54.06 4.68 -57.90
N ALA A 61 53.27 3.69 -58.31
CA ALA A 61 53.49 2.91 -59.52
C ALA A 61 52.70 3.46 -60.73
N GLY A 62 52.04 4.61 -60.59
CA GLY A 62 51.27 5.28 -61.64
C GLY A 62 49.89 4.70 -61.91
N ASN A 63 49.42 3.73 -61.11
CA ASN A 63 48.09 3.13 -61.29
C ASN A 63 47.01 4.05 -60.71
N THR A 64 45.86 4.10 -61.40
CA THR A 64 44.75 4.97 -61.06
C THR A 64 43.72 4.28 -60.16
N HIS A 65 43.40 4.90 -59.03
CA HIS A 65 42.39 4.46 -58.07
C HIS A 65 41.23 5.46 -58.02
N GLN A 66 40.03 4.99 -58.32
CA GLN A 66 38.82 5.82 -58.33
C GLN A 66 38.24 5.95 -56.91
N VAL A 67 38.01 7.19 -56.48
CA VAL A 67 37.47 7.52 -55.15
C VAL A 67 36.27 8.46 -55.33
N ASP A 68 35.21 8.24 -54.57
CA ASP A 68 34.05 9.15 -54.57
C ASP A 68 34.47 10.52 -54.01
N THR A 69 34.02 11.60 -54.65
CA THR A 69 34.34 12.96 -54.19
C THR A 69 33.61 13.29 -52.88
N LEU A 70 34.12 14.26 -52.13
CA LEU A 70 33.53 14.71 -50.87
C LEU A 70 32.05 15.12 -51.04
N ALA A 71 31.72 15.83 -52.13
CA ALA A 71 30.34 16.20 -52.42
C ALA A 71 29.43 14.99 -52.72
N THR A 72 29.94 13.95 -53.39
CA THR A 72 29.19 12.70 -53.63
C THR A 72 28.98 11.94 -52.33
N ILE A 73 30.02 11.85 -51.50
CA ILE A 73 29.95 11.18 -50.19
C ILE A 73 28.96 11.91 -49.28
N ILE A 74 28.98 13.25 -49.26
CA ILE A 74 28.01 14.06 -48.52
C ILE A 74 26.59 13.85 -49.08
N ALA A 75 26.40 13.94 -50.40
CA ALA A 75 25.08 13.77 -51.02
C ALA A 75 24.51 12.36 -50.83
N ASP A 76 25.35 11.32 -50.86
CA ASP A 76 24.93 9.94 -50.59
C ASP A 76 24.67 9.71 -49.10
N ALA A 77 25.43 10.35 -48.21
CA ALA A 77 25.13 10.37 -46.77
C ALA A 77 23.81 11.10 -46.46
N GLU A 78 23.54 12.24 -47.13
CA GLU A 78 22.30 13.02 -47.01
C GLU A 78 21.08 12.28 -47.59
N LYS A 79 21.25 11.45 -48.63
CA LYS A 79 20.20 10.54 -49.12
C LYS A 79 19.80 9.49 -48.09
N ILE A 80 20.74 9.07 -47.24
CA ILE A 80 20.53 8.03 -46.22
C ILE A 80 20.01 8.66 -44.92
N ASN A 81 20.52 9.83 -44.52
CA ASN A 81 20.02 10.64 -43.41
C ASN A 81 20.04 12.13 -43.79
N PRO A 82 18.88 12.74 -44.11
CA PRO A 82 18.79 14.14 -44.54
C PRO A 82 19.25 15.15 -43.49
N ASN A 83 19.42 14.75 -42.23
CA ASN A 83 19.93 15.60 -41.15
C ASN A 83 20.99 14.84 -40.33
N PRO A 84 22.30 14.99 -40.58
CA PRO A 84 23.34 14.23 -39.88
C PRO A 84 23.39 14.47 -38.36
N HIS A 85 22.76 15.56 -37.89
CA HIS A 85 22.66 15.89 -36.47
C HIS A 85 21.59 15.09 -35.71
N VAL A 86 20.61 14.47 -36.40
CA VAL A 86 19.65 13.58 -35.74
C VAL A 86 20.28 12.21 -35.53
N MET A 87 19.96 11.61 -34.39
CA MET A 87 20.30 10.23 -34.10
C MET A 87 19.63 9.29 -35.10
N THR A 88 20.41 8.39 -35.70
CA THR A 88 19.85 7.29 -36.50
C THR A 88 19.21 6.24 -35.59
N LYS A 89 18.27 5.46 -36.11
CA LYS A 89 17.67 4.33 -35.37
C LYS A 89 18.72 3.39 -34.77
N ALA A 90 19.81 3.10 -35.49
CA ALA A 90 20.89 2.24 -35.01
C ALA A 90 21.62 2.84 -33.81
N GLN A 91 21.95 4.14 -33.86
CA GLN A 91 22.54 4.85 -32.72
C GLN A 91 21.58 4.91 -31.52
N PHE A 92 20.29 5.11 -31.78
CA PHE A 92 19.25 5.14 -30.76
C PHE A 92 19.09 3.79 -30.05
N ASP A 93 19.00 2.70 -30.81
CA ASP A 93 18.91 1.35 -30.26
C ASP A 93 20.22 0.98 -29.50
N ALA A 94 21.39 1.38 -30.00
CA ALA A 94 22.66 1.18 -29.30
C ALA A 94 22.70 1.91 -27.94
N LEU A 95 22.22 3.15 -27.87
CA LEU A 95 22.12 3.89 -26.59
C LEU A 95 21.16 3.22 -25.61
N ARG A 96 20.03 2.70 -26.11
CA ARG A 96 19.09 1.93 -25.29
C ARG A 96 19.74 0.68 -24.72
N ASP A 97 20.47 -0.08 -25.53
CA ASP A 97 21.17 -1.30 -25.09
C ASP A 97 22.29 -1.01 -24.09
N ILE A 98 23.01 0.11 -24.25
CA ILE A 98 23.98 0.58 -23.25
C ILE A 98 23.28 0.86 -21.91
N ARG A 99 22.16 1.57 -21.93
CA ARG A 99 21.41 1.91 -20.71
C ARG A 99 20.80 0.70 -20.03
N LYS A 100 20.27 -0.27 -20.78
CA LYS A 100 19.80 -1.55 -20.23
C LYS A 100 20.91 -2.34 -19.52
N LYS A 101 22.17 -2.14 -19.89
CA LYS A 101 23.33 -2.71 -19.19
C LYS A 101 23.80 -1.86 -18.01
N GLN A 102 23.59 -0.55 -18.08
CA GLN A 102 23.97 0.41 -17.04
C GLN A 102 23.05 0.30 -15.82
N TYR A 103 21.74 0.20 -16.04
CA TYR A 103 20.72 0.18 -15.00
C TYR A 103 20.36 -1.25 -14.57
N ALA A 104 19.71 -1.36 -13.41
CA ALA A 104 19.19 -2.61 -12.87
C ALA A 104 17.77 -2.91 -13.36
N GLY A 105 17.02 -1.91 -13.82
CA GLY A 105 15.63 -2.02 -14.23
C GLY A 105 15.17 -0.79 -14.99
N SER A 106 14.00 -0.86 -15.62
CA SER A 106 13.24 0.36 -15.93
C SER A 106 12.80 0.99 -14.60
N GLY A 107 12.75 2.30 -14.49
CA GLY A 107 12.53 2.95 -13.19
C GLY A 107 12.94 4.41 -13.18
N PHE A 108 13.07 4.97 -11.98
CA PHE A 108 13.58 6.31 -11.77
C PHE A 108 15.08 6.27 -11.50
N VAL A 109 15.84 7.00 -12.30
CA VAL A 109 17.28 7.22 -12.13
C VAL A 109 17.49 8.34 -11.11
N GLU A 110 16.69 9.40 -11.21
CA GLU A 110 16.66 10.51 -10.28
C GLU A 110 15.22 10.83 -9.91
N TRP A 111 14.99 11.16 -8.64
CA TRP A 111 13.65 11.38 -8.11
C TRP A 111 13.09 12.77 -8.40
N GLY A 112 13.98 13.75 -8.64
CA GLY A 112 13.69 15.17 -8.59
C GLY A 112 13.76 15.74 -7.16
N LYS A 113 13.76 17.06 -7.04
CA LYS A 113 13.66 17.76 -5.76
C LYS A 113 12.21 18.10 -5.41
N CYS A 114 11.95 18.32 -4.14
CA CYS A 114 10.67 18.82 -3.64
C CYS A 114 10.71 20.34 -3.52
N TYR A 115 9.56 20.99 -3.68
CA TYR A 115 9.40 22.40 -3.38
C TYR A 115 9.15 22.61 -1.88
N GLN A 116 10.01 23.37 -1.19
CA GLN A 116 9.89 23.61 0.25
C GLN A 116 10.02 25.09 0.60
N PRO A 117 8.97 25.92 0.44
CA PRO A 117 8.97 27.29 0.90
C PRO A 117 8.90 27.37 2.43
N GLU A 118 9.45 28.43 3.02
CA GLU A 118 9.33 28.72 4.46
C GLU A 118 7.88 29.12 4.82
N GLY A 119 7.32 28.57 5.91
CA GLY A 119 6.03 28.99 6.46
C GLY A 119 5.00 27.88 6.71
N ARG A 120 3.82 28.27 7.21
CA ARG A 120 2.75 27.37 7.72
C ARG A 120 2.12 26.44 6.67
N TRP A 121 2.25 26.77 5.38
CA TRP A 121 1.61 26.05 4.26
C TRP A 121 2.61 25.24 3.42
N SER A 122 3.76 24.91 4.00
CA SER A 122 4.79 24.16 3.30
C SER A 122 4.29 22.75 2.92
N PRO A 123 4.47 22.32 1.67
CA PRO A 123 4.19 20.95 1.25
C PRO A 123 4.82 19.90 2.18
N LYS A 124 4.11 18.81 2.41
CA LYS A 124 4.67 17.63 3.09
C LYS A 124 5.23 16.65 2.07
N TRP A 125 6.42 16.15 2.34
CA TRP A 125 7.06 15.20 1.45
C TRP A 125 6.45 13.83 1.67
N ILE A 126 6.19 13.14 0.56
CA ILE A 126 5.87 11.71 0.57
C ILE A 126 7.18 10.95 0.51
N ASN A 127 8.03 11.33 -0.44
CA ASN A 127 9.40 10.85 -0.61
C ASN A 127 10.20 11.91 -1.39
N ASN A 128 11.48 11.66 -1.68
CA ASN A 128 12.27 12.55 -2.53
C ASN A 128 11.55 12.80 -3.86
N GLY A 129 11.42 14.08 -4.22
CA GLY A 129 10.81 14.53 -5.47
C GLY A 129 9.30 14.35 -5.59
N LEU A 130 8.60 13.72 -4.63
CA LEU A 130 7.13 13.52 -4.65
C LEU A 130 6.51 14.07 -3.36
N TYR A 131 5.55 14.97 -3.50
CA TYR A 131 5.04 15.73 -2.35
C TYR A 131 3.59 16.17 -2.56
N GLN A 132 2.86 16.33 -1.45
CA GLN A 132 1.50 16.86 -1.50
C GLN A 132 1.50 18.31 -2.01
N SER A 133 0.39 18.75 -2.60
CA SER A 133 0.21 20.18 -2.87
C SER A 133 -0.04 20.98 -1.58
N ALA A 134 0.01 22.31 -1.68
CA ALA A 134 -0.45 23.16 -0.58
C ALA A 134 -1.96 23.00 -0.40
N LEU A 135 -2.44 22.95 0.85
CA LEU A 135 -3.86 22.85 1.18
C LEU A 135 -4.59 24.17 0.91
N SER A 136 -4.75 24.51 -0.38
CA SER A 136 -5.43 25.71 -0.84
C SER A 136 -6.19 25.45 -2.13
N THR A 137 -7.18 26.30 -2.43
CA THR A 137 -8.07 26.14 -3.59
C THR A 137 -7.37 26.19 -4.95
N GLY A 138 -6.11 26.62 -5.00
CA GLY A 138 -5.32 26.61 -6.23
C GLY A 138 -4.77 25.24 -6.63
N TYR A 139 -4.86 24.24 -5.73
CA TYR A 139 -4.21 22.93 -5.88
C TYR A 139 -5.10 21.76 -5.48
N THR A 140 -6.40 21.87 -5.76
CA THR A 140 -7.38 20.82 -5.48
C THR A 140 -7.14 19.60 -6.37
N ASN A 141 -7.27 18.40 -5.80
CA ASN A 141 -7.06 17.12 -6.49
C ASN A 141 -5.70 17.03 -7.21
N GLU A 142 -4.63 17.55 -6.59
CA GLU A 142 -3.30 17.58 -7.22
C GLU A 142 -2.19 16.96 -6.37
N LEU A 143 -1.31 16.22 -7.05
CA LEU A 143 -0.05 15.71 -6.53
C LEU A 143 1.11 16.37 -7.29
N LEU A 144 2.21 16.66 -6.59
CA LEU A 144 3.34 17.38 -7.17
C LEU A 144 4.58 16.50 -7.26
N MET A 145 5.33 16.69 -8.35
CA MET A 145 6.58 15.97 -8.58
C MET A 145 7.66 16.86 -9.20
N GLY A 146 8.85 16.94 -8.59
CA GLY A 146 9.96 17.78 -9.06
C GLY A 146 9.78 19.28 -8.81
N SER A 147 10.90 20.00 -8.61
CA SER A 147 10.94 21.45 -8.43
C SER A 147 12.29 22.03 -8.83
N GLN A 148 12.29 23.06 -9.68
CA GLN A 148 13.47 23.80 -10.17
C GLN A 148 13.43 25.29 -9.80
N GLY A 149 12.40 25.72 -9.07
CA GLY A 149 12.20 27.13 -8.79
C GLY A 149 13.07 27.67 -7.66
N THR A 150 12.43 28.38 -6.74
CA THR A 150 13.07 29.22 -5.72
C THR A 150 13.55 28.46 -4.50
N SER A 151 12.88 27.36 -4.12
CA SER A 151 13.20 26.58 -2.92
C SER A 151 13.25 25.05 -3.15
N PRO A 152 14.03 24.56 -4.13
CA PRO A 152 14.15 23.13 -4.39
C PRO A 152 15.04 22.46 -3.31
N GLN A 153 14.53 21.40 -2.69
CA GLN A 153 15.17 20.67 -1.59
C GLN A 153 15.09 19.15 -1.83
N GLY A 154 16.06 18.39 -1.31
CA GLY A 154 16.12 16.93 -1.42
C GLY A 154 17.50 16.43 -1.85
N VAL A 155 17.70 15.11 -1.80
CA VAL A 155 19.01 14.48 -2.09
C VAL A 155 19.21 14.09 -3.55
N SER A 156 18.19 14.30 -4.40
CA SER A 156 18.25 14.04 -5.86
C SER A 156 19.31 14.94 -6.53
N ASN A 157 20.07 14.39 -7.48
CA ASN A 157 21.09 15.17 -8.21
C ASN A 157 20.45 16.16 -9.20
N THR A 158 19.24 15.86 -9.67
CA THR A 158 18.46 16.71 -10.56
C THR A 158 17.25 17.32 -9.83
N ASP A 159 16.84 18.51 -10.29
CA ASP A 159 15.65 19.23 -9.82
C ASP A 159 14.35 18.56 -10.30
N TYR A 160 14.39 17.95 -11.48
CA TYR A 160 13.31 17.19 -12.10
C TYR A 160 13.53 15.67 -11.95
N PRO A 161 12.47 14.85 -11.98
CA PRO A 161 12.62 13.41 -12.07
C PRO A 161 13.16 12.99 -13.44
N GLU A 162 14.00 11.96 -13.44
CA GLU A 162 14.51 11.31 -14.63
C GLU A 162 14.23 9.82 -14.55
N SER A 163 13.55 9.27 -15.57
CA SER A 163 13.20 7.85 -15.64
C SER A 163 13.82 7.18 -16.85
N VAL A 164 13.98 5.87 -16.78
CA VAL A 164 14.39 5.02 -17.90
C VAL A 164 13.33 3.96 -18.12
N ILE A 165 12.80 3.87 -19.35
CA ILE A 165 11.80 2.87 -19.77
C ILE A 165 12.29 2.21 -21.05
N ASP A 166 12.47 0.89 -21.02
CA ASP A 166 12.97 0.13 -22.17
C ASP A 166 14.30 0.70 -22.74
N GLY A 167 15.14 1.24 -21.85
CA GLY A 167 16.42 1.90 -22.17
C GLY A 167 16.30 3.34 -22.68
N VAL A 168 15.10 3.91 -22.79
CA VAL A 168 14.87 5.31 -23.18
C VAL A 168 14.77 6.18 -21.94
N THR A 169 15.54 7.26 -21.91
CA THR A 169 15.56 8.20 -20.77
C THR A 169 14.53 9.31 -20.97
N HIS A 170 13.68 9.54 -19.97
CA HIS A 170 12.68 10.60 -19.96
C HIS A 170 12.97 11.62 -18.87
N LYS A 171 13.17 12.87 -19.28
CA LYS A 171 13.20 14.04 -18.38
C LYS A 171 11.78 14.52 -18.14
N LEU A 172 11.26 14.32 -16.92
CA LEU A 172 9.88 14.70 -16.58
C LEU A 172 9.83 16.16 -16.13
N SER A 173 9.36 17.05 -17.01
CA SER A 173 9.37 18.49 -16.74
C SER A 173 8.14 19.20 -17.29
N LEU A 174 7.60 20.14 -16.51
CA LEU A 174 6.52 21.04 -16.92
C LEU A 174 5.26 20.31 -17.37
N ILE A 175 4.93 19.17 -16.73
CA ILE A 175 3.69 18.43 -16.96
C ILE A 175 2.53 19.24 -16.39
N ASN A 176 1.59 19.66 -17.26
CA ASN A 176 0.42 20.46 -16.91
C ASN A 176 0.78 21.72 -16.07
N SER A 177 1.95 22.30 -16.34
CA SER A 177 2.45 23.46 -15.61
C SER A 177 3.40 24.28 -16.48
N SER A 178 3.42 25.58 -16.25
CA SER A 178 4.45 26.50 -16.73
C SER A 178 5.28 27.07 -15.57
N ASN A 179 5.02 26.62 -14.34
CA ASN A 179 5.66 27.08 -13.13
C ASN A 179 6.82 26.15 -12.74
N LEU A 180 8.03 26.71 -12.59
CA LEU A 180 9.23 25.95 -12.21
C LEU A 180 9.28 25.56 -10.72
N ASP A 181 8.57 26.25 -9.83
CA ASP A 181 8.41 25.80 -8.43
C ASP A 181 7.56 24.53 -8.37
N LEU A 182 6.55 24.45 -9.24
CA LEU A 182 5.53 23.39 -9.29
C LEU A 182 5.63 22.66 -10.63
N MET A 183 6.80 22.05 -10.89
CA MET A 183 7.17 21.59 -12.23
C MET A 183 6.15 20.63 -12.83
N ASN A 184 5.78 19.57 -12.11
CA ASN A 184 4.82 18.58 -12.61
C ASN A 184 3.60 18.56 -11.69
N ARG A 185 2.45 18.99 -12.23
CA ARG A 185 1.17 19.04 -11.53
C ARG A 185 0.26 17.93 -12.02
N ILE A 186 0.21 16.84 -11.25
CA ILE A 186 -0.58 15.66 -11.59
C ILE A 186 -1.99 15.86 -11.06
N LYS A 187 -2.96 16.03 -11.95
CA LYS A 187 -4.38 16.21 -11.58
C LYS A 187 -5.06 14.86 -11.37
N PHE A 188 -6.03 14.84 -10.47
CA PHE A 188 -6.85 13.70 -10.14
C PHE A 188 -8.33 13.97 -10.43
N PRO A 189 -9.12 12.92 -10.69
CA PRO A 189 -10.56 13.02 -10.81
C PRO A 189 -11.20 13.56 -9.52
N ALA A 190 -12.43 14.02 -9.59
CA ALA A 190 -13.18 14.40 -8.38
C ALA A 190 -13.26 13.21 -7.41
N ALA A 191 -13.20 13.48 -6.10
CA ALA A 191 -13.38 12.44 -5.09
C ALA A 191 -14.77 11.77 -5.23
N PRO A 192 -14.93 10.49 -4.87
CA PRO A 192 -16.22 9.82 -4.91
C PRO A 192 -17.34 10.62 -4.22
N ASP A 193 -18.51 10.68 -4.84
CA ASP A 193 -19.73 11.34 -4.36
C ASP A 193 -20.91 10.37 -4.24
N GLY A 194 -20.67 9.07 -4.44
CA GLY A 194 -21.66 8.02 -4.34
C GLY A 194 -22.57 7.88 -5.57
N THR A 195 -22.36 8.60 -6.67
CA THR A 195 -23.18 8.50 -7.90
C THR A 195 -22.74 7.38 -8.83
N LYS A 196 -21.52 6.85 -8.67
CA LYS A 196 -20.97 5.76 -9.50
C LYS A 196 -21.15 4.39 -8.86
N THR A 197 -21.48 3.40 -9.68
CA THR A 197 -21.50 1.97 -9.32
C THR A 197 -20.47 1.19 -10.13
N TYR A 198 -19.94 0.11 -9.55
CA TYR A 198 -19.05 -0.84 -10.18
C TYR A 198 -19.58 -2.26 -10.03
N ASP A 199 -19.74 -2.97 -11.14
CA ASP A 199 -20.05 -4.39 -11.16
C ASP A 199 -18.78 -5.23 -11.42
N SER A 200 -18.35 -5.94 -10.37
CA SER A 200 -17.16 -6.79 -10.37
C SER A 200 -17.25 -8.01 -11.30
N ALA A 201 -18.46 -8.47 -11.65
CA ALA A 201 -18.62 -9.56 -12.60
C ALA A 201 -18.41 -9.12 -14.05
N THR A 202 -18.90 -7.93 -14.39
CA THR A 202 -18.92 -7.43 -15.78
C THR A 202 -17.81 -6.42 -16.07
N GLY A 203 -17.18 -5.85 -15.05
CA GLY A 203 -16.16 -4.81 -15.20
C GLY A 203 -16.74 -3.43 -15.57
N ILE A 204 -18.07 -3.25 -15.48
CA ILE A 204 -18.77 -2.04 -15.93
C ILE A 204 -18.86 -1.02 -14.80
N VAL A 205 -18.63 0.24 -15.13
CA VAL A 205 -18.91 1.40 -14.28
C VAL A 205 -20.12 2.14 -14.82
N THR A 206 -21.08 2.48 -13.97
CA THR A 206 -22.27 3.25 -14.34
C THR A 206 -22.41 4.48 -13.46
N GLU A 207 -22.54 5.64 -14.11
CA GLU A 207 -22.86 6.93 -13.50
C GLU A 207 -24.38 7.07 -13.40
N HIS A 208 -24.88 7.39 -12.20
CA HIS A 208 -26.30 7.64 -11.93
C HIS A 208 -26.58 9.13 -11.75
N ALA A 209 -27.84 9.57 -11.89
CA ALA A 209 -28.16 10.99 -11.76
C ALA A 209 -28.03 11.51 -10.31
N SER A 210 -28.03 10.60 -9.33
CA SER A 210 -27.79 10.92 -7.92
C SER A 210 -27.25 9.69 -7.18
N ALA A 211 -26.58 9.93 -6.04
CA ALA A 211 -26.16 8.83 -5.16
C ALA A 211 -27.35 7.99 -4.70
N ALA A 212 -28.45 8.68 -4.47
CA ALA A 212 -29.75 8.15 -4.12
C ALA A 212 -30.23 7.06 -5.09
N GLU A 213 -30.03 7.21 -6.40
CA GLU A 213 -30.34 6.20 -7.43
C GLU A 213 -29.29 5.08 -7.47
N ALA A 214 -28.00 5.42 -7.34
CA ALA A 214 -26.92 4.44 -7.31
C ALA A 214 -27.09 3.39 -6.19
N PHE A 215 -27.59 3.81 -5.02
CA PHE A 215 -27.85 2.90 -3.89
C PHE A 215 -29.14 2.06 -4.03
N GLU A 216 -30.07 2.44 -4.92
CA GLU A 216 -31.33 1.71 -5.14
C GLU A 216 -31.16 0.53 -6.11
N GLY A 217 -30.31 0.69 -7.13
CA GLY A 217 -30.09 -0.30 -8.18
C GLY A 217 -31.24 -0.32 -9.19
N LEU A 218 -31.89 -1.48 -9.37
CA LEU A 218 -32.94 -1.72 -10.34
C LEU A 218 -34.31 -1.15 -9.95
N VAL A 219 -34.53 -0.87 -8.66
CA VAL A 219 -35.74 -0.17 -8.19
C VAL A 219 -35.52 1.34 -8.28
N THR A 220 -36.62 2.08 -8.38
CA THR A 220 -36.58 3.56 -8.40
C THR A 220 -37.35 4.10 -7.21
N ASN A 221 -36.81 5.16 -6.59
CA ASN A 221 -37.43 5.83 -5.44
C ASN A 221 -37.72 4.84 -4.29
N GLY A 222 -36.80 3.91 -4.06
CA GLY A 222 -36.88 2.91 -2.98
C GLY A 222 -36.69 3.51 -1.58
N ASP A 223 -36.14 4.72 -1.47
CA ASP A 223 -36.14 5.51 -0.24
C ASP A 223 -37.35 6.45 -0.07
N PHE A 224 -38.30 6.44 -1.02
CA PHE A 224 -39.52 7.24 -1.01
C PHE A 224 -39.32 8.77 -0.93
N ARG A 225 -38.15 9.30 -1.30
CA ARG A 225 -37.88 10.75 -1.37
C ARG A 225 -38.85 11.51 -2.29
N ASN A 226 -39.36 10.84 -3.31
CA ASN A 226 -40.34 11.36 -4.27
C ASN A 226 -41.76 10.86 -3.99
N GLY A 227 -42.10 10.63 -2.73
CA GLY A 227 -43.40 10.09 -2.33
C GLY A 227 -43.62 8.69 -2.87
N SER A 228 -44.86 8.37 -3.29
CA SER A 228 -45.21 7.05 -3.85
C SER A 228 -44.88 6.89 -5.34
N THR A 229 -44.13 7.82 -5.94
CA THR A 229 -43.79 7.77 -7.37
C THR A 229 -43.09 6.45 -7.69
N GLY A 230 -43.56 5.75 -8.72
CA GLY A 230 -43.03 4.44 -9.14
C GLY A 230 -43.49 3.24 -8.30
N TRP A 231 -44.22 3.45 -7.20
CA TRP A 231 -44.71 2.38 -6.32
C TRP A 231 -46.22 2.24 -6.38
N ILE A 232 -46.70 0.99 -6.42
CA ILE A 232 -48.12 0.68 -6.24
C ILE A 232 -48.31 0.26 -4.78
N LEU A 233 -49.18 0.98 -4.06
CA LEU A 233 -49.44 0.77 -2.64
C LEU A 233 -50.81 0.11 -2.44
N ALA A 234 -50.86 -0.99 -1.69
CA ALA A 234 -52.11 -1.62 -1.26
C ALA A 234 -52.17 -1.65 0.27
N GLY A 235 -53.00 -0.80 0.90
CA GLY A 235 -53.07 -0.70 2.37
C GLY A 235 -51.86 -0.01 3.01
N TRP A 236 -51.02 0.64 2.20
CA TRP A 236 -49.86 1.43 2.62
C TRP A 236 -50.03 2.88 2.15
N ARG A 237 -49.37 3.81 2.85
CA ARG A 237 -49.23 5.22 2.44
C ARG A 237 -47.77 5.64 2.52
N VAL A 238 -47.35 6.63 1.74
CA VAL A 238 -45.99 7.17 1.83
C VAL A 238 -46.02 8.55 2.46
N GLU A 239 -45.29 8.73 3.55
CA GLU A 239 -45.18 9.98 4.30
C GLU A 239 -43.75 10.10 4.84
N ASN A 240 -43.15 11.30 4.77
CA ASN A 240 -41.80 11.57 5.31
C ASN A 240 -40.72 10.57 4.88
N GLY A 241 -40.67 10.22 3.58
CA GLY A 241 -39.65 9.30 3.04
C GLY A 241 -39.80 7.85 3.51
N LYS A 242 -41.00 7.43 3.94
CA LYS A 242 -41.27 6.08 4.41
C LYS A 242 -42.63 5.58 3.92
N ALA A 243 -42.72 4.30 3.60
CA ALA A 243 -44.01 3.63 3.41
C ALA A 243 -44.53 3.12 4.75
N THR A 244 -45.69 3.61 5.18
CA THR A 244 -46.30 3.33 6.49
C THR A 244 -47.53 2.47 6.34
N ARG A 245 -47.68 1.48 7.23
CA ARG A 245 -48.88 0.64 7.38
C ARG A 245 -49.45 0.80 8.79
N SER A 246 -50.78 0.78 8.90
CA SER A 246 -51.51 1.06 10.14
C SER A 246 -52.44 -0.09 10.54
N GLY A 247 -51.90 -1.30 10.74
CA GLY A 247 -52.59 -2.34 11.49
C GLY A 247 -53.81 -3.01 10.83
N ILE A 248 -53.92 -2.99 9.50
CA ILE A 248 -55.05 -3.61 8.78
C ILE A 248 -54.95 -5.14 8.90
N SER A 249 -56.04 -5.83 9.26
CA SER A 249 -56.03 -7.27 9.59
C SER A 249 -55.67 -8.24 8.46
N SER A 250 -55.73 -7.80 7.19
CA SER A 250 -55.36 -8.60 6.01
C SER A 250 -54.00 -8.19 5.47
N ASN A 251 -53.17 -9.18 5.08
CA ASN A 251 -51.89 -8.93 4.42
C ASN A 251 -52.02 -7.92 3.28
N SER A 252 -51.08 -6.99 3.19
CA SER A 252 -51.09 -5.97 2.15
C SER A 252 -49.67 -5.56 1.77
N ASP A 253 -49.45 -5.17 0.52
CA ASP A 253 -48.12 -4.99 -0.06
C ASP A 253 -47.89 -3.61 -0.68
N ILE A 254 -46.61 -3.26 -0.76
CA ILE A 254 -46.09 -2.30 -1.73
C ILE A 254 -45.39 -3.07 -2.85
N LYS A 255 -45.46 -2.58 -4.08
CA LYS A 255 -44.85 -3.27 -5.22
C LYS A 255 -44.33 -2.35 -6.31
N GLN A 256 -43.27 -2.83 -6.98
CA GLN A 256 -42.66 -2.23 -8.16
C GLN A 256 -42.14 -3.33 -9.08
N SER A 257 -42.13 -3.08 -10.38
CA SER A 257 -41.57 -4.00 -11.38
C SER A 257 -40.25 -3.48 -11.91
N PHE A 258 -39.30 -4.37 -12.16
CA PHE A 258 -38.00 -4.09 -12.75
C PHE A 258 -37.54 -5.26 -13.64
N ASN A 259 -36.50 -5.04 -14.45
CA ASN A 259 -35.99 -6.07 -15.35
C ASN A 259 -34.80 -6.80 -14.72
N VAL A 260 -34.78 -8.13 -14.87
CA VAL A 260 -33.66 -8.98 -14.43
C VAL A 260 -33.07 -9.77 -15.60
N THR A 261 -31.86 -10.28 -15.41
CA THR A 261 -31.12 -11.12 -16.35
C THR A 261 -30.98 -12.54 -15.80
N ALA A 262 -31.31 -13.55 -16.61
CA ALA A 262 -31.18 -14.96 -16.24
C ALA A 262 -29.75 -15.29 -15.77
N GLY A 263 -29.64 -16.01 -14.65
CA GLY A 263 -28.35 -16.46 -14.10
C GLY A 263 -27.57 -15.41 -13.29
N VAL A 264 -27.99 -14.15 -13.27
CA VAL A 264 -27.39 -13.12 -12.40
C VAL A 264 -28.03 -13.19 -11.01
N THR A 265 -27.22 -13.32 -9.96
CA THR A 265 -27.70 -13.27 -8.58
C THR A 265 -27.90 -11.81 -8.16
N TYR A 266 -29.08 -11.50 -7.64
CA TYR A 266 -29.44 -10.17 -7.13
C TYR A 266 -29.61 -10.21 -5.61
N GLU A 267 -29.13 -9.19 -4.93
CA GLU A 267 -29.48 -8.86 -3.54
C GLU A 267 -30.73 -7.97 -3.54
N ILE A 268 -31.72 -8.33 -2.74
CA ILE A 268 -32.83 -7.44 -2.37
C ILE A 268 -32.62 -7.03 -0.92
N SER A 269 -32.81 -5.74 -0.62
CA SER A 269 -32.80 -5.28 0.76
C SER A 269 -33.82 -4.18 1.01
N TYR A 270 -34.27 -4.06 2.26
CA TYR A 270 -35.06 -2.94 2.74
C TYR A 270 -34.89 -2.79 4.26
N PHE A 271 -35.20 -1.61 4.76
CA PHE A 271 -35.22 -1.33 6.19
C PHE A 271 -36.65 -1.31 6.71
N ARG A 272 -36.85 -1.87 7.91
CA ARG A 272 -38.17 -1.96 8.54
C ARG A 272 -38.13 -1.53 10.00
N GLU A 273 -39.01 -0.61 10.36
CA GLU A 273 -39.30 -0.23 11.75
C GLU A 273 -40.69 -0.73 12.15
N HIS A 274 -40.78 -1.54 13.20
CA HIS A 274 -42.04 -2.05 13.74
C HIS A 274 -42.52 -1.17 14.89
N THR A 275 -43.82 -0.91 14.96
CA THR A 275 -44.42 -0.09 16.02
C THR A 275 -45.64 -0.73 16.67
N GLY A 276 -46.24 -1.77 16.07
CA GLY A 276 -47.43 -2.44 16.60
C GLY A 276 -47.91 -3.63 15.76
N GLY A 277 -48.83 -4.43 16.32
CA GLY A 277 -49.37 -5.62 15.67
C GLY A 277 -48.33 -6.70 15.36
N ASN A 278 -48.60 -7.55 14.38
CA ASN A 278 -47.67 -8.59 13.92
C ASN A 278 -46.35 -7.97 13.41
N PRO A 279 -45.15 -8.41 13.88
CA PRO A 279 -43.88 -7.79 13.49
C PRO A 279 -43.35 -8.22 12.12
N GLN A 280 -44.03 -9.16 11.46
CA GLN A 280 -43.51 -9.81 10.27
C GLN A 280 -43.73 -8.99 8.99
N THR A 281 -42.65 -8.86 8.23
CA THR A 281 -42.66 -8.42 6.83
C THR A 281 -41.98 -9.46 5.96
N ASN A 282 -42.48 -9.64 4.73
CA ASN A 282 -42.00 -10.66 3.80
C ASN A 282 -41.63 -10.01 2.47
N ILE A 283 -40.44 -10.30 1.97
CA ILE A 283 -40.14 -10.09 0.55
C ILE A 283 -40.85 -11.20 -0.22
N PHE A 284 -41.60 -10.84 -1.23
CA PHE A 284 -42.29 -11.80 -2.06
C PHE A 284 -42.07 -11.38 -3.50
N SER A 285 -41.54 -12.28 -4.31
CA SER A 285 -41.29 -11.99 -5.70
C SER A 285 -41.82 -13.12 -6.59
N ASP A 286 -42.37 -12.74 -7.74
CA ASP A 286 -42.92 -13.65 -8.75
C ASP A 286 -41.76 -14.35 -9.52
N LEU A 287 -40.83 -14.95 -8.78
CA LEU A 287 -39.60 -15.55 -9.30
C LEU A 287 -39.87 -16.97 -9.79
N ARG A 288 -39.89 -17.17 -11.10
CA ARG A 288 -39.97 -18.51 -11.68
C ARG A 288 -38.74 -19.32 -11.32
N THR A 289 -38.90 -20.24 -10.36
CA THR A 289 -38.08 -21.46 -10.20
C THR A 289 -39.04 -22.61 -9.91
N GLY A 290 -39.67 -23.17 -10.95
CA GLY A 290 -40.75 -24.16 -10.75
C GLY A 290 -42.03 -23.54 -10.21
N ALA A 291 -43.15 -24.26 -10.29
CA ALA A 291 -44.49 -23.71 -10.06
C ALA A 291 -44.74 -23.33 -8.58
N GLY A 292 -44.40 -22.10 -8.17
CA GLY A 292 -44.75 -21.57 -6.86
C GLY A 292 -44.21 -20.15 -6.64
N TYR A 293 -44.93 -19.36 -5.84
CA TYR A 293 -44.43 -18.09 -5.36
C TYR A 293 -43.46 -18.30 -4.20
N LEU A 294 -42.37 -17.54 -4.13
CA LEU A 294 -41.36 -17.66 -3.08
C LEU A 294 -41.38 -16.44 -2.14
N THR A 295 -41.53 -16.71 -0.85
CA THR A 295 -41.18 -15.72 0.19
C THR A 295 -39.67 -15.72 0.32
N LEU A 296 -39.06 -14.62 -0.11
CA LEU A 296 -37.68 -14.28 0.21
C LEU A 296 -37.68 -13.49 1.52
N GLY A 297 -36.60 -13.52 2.30
CA GLY A 297 -36.29 -12.60 3.40
C GLY A 297 -37.49 -12.17 4.26
N ASN A 298 -37.60 -12.74 5.46
CA ASN A 298 -38.55 -12.28 6.46
C ASN A 298 -37.83 -11.95 7.77
N SER A 299 -38.48 -11.14 8.60
CA SER A 299 -38.02 -10.92 9.96
C SER A 299 -39.21 -10.72 10.89
N THR A 300 -39.11 -11.29 12.09
CA THR A 300 -40.03 -11.08 13.20
C THR A 300 -39.41 -10.21 14.30
N SER A 301 -38.27 -9.56 14.03
CA SER A 301 -37.59 -8.67 14.99
C SER A 301 -38.55 -7.60 15.50
N LEU A 302 -38.52 -7.26 16.78
CA LEU A 302 -39.25 -6.08 17.27
C LEU A 302 -38.45 -4.78 17.04
N GLU A 303 -37.13 -4.91 16.97
CA GLU A 303 -36.21 -3.79 16.75
C GLU A 303 -36.06 -3.42 15.26
N PRO A 304 -35.74 -2.16 14.94
CA PRO A 304 -35.42 -1.75 13.57
C PRO A 304 -34.39 -2.69 12.93
N VAL A 305 -34.67 -3.15 11.71
CA VAL A 305 -33.89 -4.22 11.09
C VAL A 305 -33.73 -3.99 9.59
N LYS A 306 -32.51 -4.22 9.08
CA LYS A 306 -32.27 -4.39 7.64
C LYS A 306 -32.58 -5.83 7.27
N ILE A 307 -33.54 -6.04 6.39
CA ILE A 307 -33.92 -7.35 5.88
C ILE A 307 -33.30 -7.49 4.51
N THR A 308 -32.58 -8.58 4.28
CA THR A 308 -31.92 -8.87 3.01
C THR A 308 -32.10 -10.33 2.63
N ASP A 309 -32.16 -10.58 1.33
CA ASP A 309 -32.10 -11.93 0.76
C ASP A 309 -31.57 -11.84 -0.68
N THR A 310 -31.20 -12.99 -1.24
CA THR A 310 -30.71 -13.09 -2.62
C THR A 310 -31.60 -13.98 -3.47
N PHE A 311 -31.62 -13.71 -4.78
CA PHE A 311 -32.27 -14.60 -5.73
C PHE A 311 -31.53 -14.65 -7.07
N THR A 312 -31.67 -15.76 -7.79
CA THR A 312 -31.12 -15.92 -9.14
C THR A 312 -32.26 -16.32 -10.08
N PRO A 313 -32.69 -15.45 -11.01
CA PRO A 313 -33.78 -15.74 -11.92
C PRO A 313 -33.33 -16.71 -13.01
N THR A 314 -34.21 -17.62 -13.44
CA THR A 314 -33.91 -18.57 -14.53
C THR A 314 -34.23 -18.02 -15.91
N SER A 315 -34.87 -16.85 -16.00
CA SER A 315 -35.25 -16.19 -17.26
C SER A 315 -35.08 -14.68 -17.12
N SER A 316 -34.62 -14.02 -18.18
CA SER A 316 -34.56 -12.56 -18.25
C SER A 316 -35.94 -11.97 -18.53
N GLY A 317 -36.22 -10.78 -18.01
CA GLY A 317 -37.48 -10.06 -18.24
C GLY A 317 -37.95 -9.27 -17.02
N SER A 318 -39.16 -8.72 -17.11
CA SER A 318 -39.75 -7.96 -16.02
C SER A 318 -40.26 -8.88 -14.91
N VAL A 319 -39.84 -8.61 -13.69
CA VAL A 319 -40.31 -9.26 -12.46
C VAL A 319 -40.92 -8.22 -11.54
N GLN A 320 -41.81 -8.66 -10.66
CA GLN A 320 -42.42 -7.81 -9.64
C GLN A 320 -41.86 -8.15 -8.26
N LEU A 321 -41.39 -7.12 -7.56
CA LEU A 321 -41.11 -7.17 -6.13
C LEU A 321 -42.36 -6.74 -5.38
N ARG A 322 -42.75 -7.51 -4.38
CA ARG A 322 -43.76 -7.17 -3.39
C ARG A 322 -43.14 -7.26 -2.00
N ILE A 323 -43.40 -6.27 -1.15
CA ILE A 323 -43.05 -6.34 0.26
C ILE A 323 -44.35 -6.31 1.05
N PHE A 324 -44.67 -7.41 1.70
CA PHE A 324 -45.90 -7.58 2.47
C PHE A 324 -45.70 -7.19 3.93
N GLY A 325 -46.66 -6.45 4.47
CA GLY A 325 -46.94 -6.43 5.90
C GLY A 325 -47.92 -7.55 6.22
N ILE A 326 -47.55 -8.44 7.15
CA ILE A 326 -48.34 -9.63 7.47
C ILE A 326 -49.36 -9.32 8.55
N GLY A 327 -50.58 -9.84 8.39
CA GLY A 327 -51.69 -9.64 9.33
C GLY A 327 -51.86 -8.15 9.63
N ASP A 328 -51.98 -7.80 10.90
CA ASP A 328 -52.09 -6.44 11.43
C ASP A 328 -50.73 -5.72 11.64
N PHE A 329 -49.67 -6.03 10.87
CA PHE A 329 -48.41 -5.28 10.96
C PHE A 329 -48.63 -3.75 10.89
N GLU A 330 -48.09 -3.06 11.88
CA GLU A 330 -48.02 -1.61 11.99
C GLU A 330 -46.55 -1.18 12.11
N GLY A 331 -46.14 -0.27 11.23
CA GLY A 331 -44.75 0.15 11.11
C GLY A 331 -44.44 0.79 9.77
N THR A 332 -43.15 0.94 9.49
CA THR A 332 -42.66 1.62 8.29
C THR A 332 -41.60 0.81 7.53
N LEU A 333 -41.54 1.04 6.22
CA LEU A 333 -40.52 0.53 5.30
C LEU A 333 -39.79 1.69 4.62
N SER A 334 -38.50 1.52 4.36
CA SER A 334 -37.71 2.42 3.55
C SER A 334 -36.53 1.68 2.91
N ASN A 335 -35.79 2.38 2.04
CA ASN A 335 -34.46 1.97 1.57
C ASN A 335 -34.49 0.68 0.75
N ILE A 336 -35.54 0.51 -0.03
CA ILE A 336 -35.71 -0.69 -0.84
C ILE A 336 -34.67 -0.64 -1.96
N SER A 337 -33.86 -1.68 -2.08
CA SER A 337 -32.83 -1.81 -3.11
C SER A 337 -32.90 -3.18 -3.77
N VAL A 338 -32.58 -3.23 -5.06
CA VAL A 338 -32.40 -4.48 -5.80
C VAL A 338 -31.22 -4.32 -6.74
N ARG A 339 -30.14 -5.08 -6.55
CA ARG A 339 -28.93 -4.93 -7.38
C ARG A 339 -28.20 -6.26 -7.54
N PRO A 340 -27.42 -6.47 -8.61
CA PRO A 340 -26.53 -7.62 -8.69
C PRO A 340 -25.65 -7.70 -7.43
N VAL A 341 -25.42 -8.90 -6.90
CA VAL A 341 -24.56 -9.08 -5.71
C VAL A 341 -23.11 -8.63 -5.96
N THR A 342 -22.73 -8.53 -7.24
CA THR A 342 -21.41 -8.09 -7.70
C THR A 342 -21.31 -6.59 -7.92
N GLU A 343 -22.43 -5.85 -7.82
CA GLU A 343 -22.52 -4.40 -8.02
C GLU A 343 -22.46 -3.63 -6.69
N SER A 344 -21.56 -2.63 -6.63
CA SER A 344 -21.35 -1.81 -5.44
C SER A 344 -21.25 -0.33 -5.79
N VAL A 345 -21.75 0.53 -4.90
CA VAL A 345 -21.57 1.99 -5.02
C VAL A 345 -20.14 2.35 -4.62
N ILE A 346 -19.46 3.12 -5.46
CA ILE A 346 -18.08 3.56 -5.22
C ILE A 346 -18.11 4.70 -4.19
N THR A 347 -17.88 4.35 -2.93
CA THR A 347 -17.82 5.30 -1.80
C THR A 347 -16.40 5.49 -1.25
N SER A 348 -15.48 4.61 -1.63
CA SER A 348 -14.05 4.68 -1.37
C SER A 348 -13.32 4.11 -2.59
N ARG A 349 -12.19 4.71 -2.98
CA ARG A 349 -11.33 4.15 -4.03
C ARG A 349 -9.88 4.60 -3.93
N LYS A 350 -8.98 3.84 -4.54
CA LYS A 350 -7.59 4.26 -4.82
C LYS A 350 -7.39 4.55 -6.30
N ASP A 351 -6.88 5.73 -6.63
CA ASP A 351 -6.56 6.09 -8.01
C ASP A 351 -5.09 5.74 -8.35
N LEU A 352 -4.85 5.21 -9.55
CA LEU A 352 -3.52 4.82 -10.02
C LEU A 352 -2.90 5.90 -10.89
N VAL A 353 -1.68 6.32 -10.55
CA VAL A 353 -0.83 7.20 -11.35
C VAL A 353 0.26 6.39 -12.02
N PHE A 354 0.48 6.56 -13.31
CA PHE A 354 1.59 5.92 -14.04
C PHE A 354 2.12 6.78 -15.18
N LEU A 355 3.39 6.55 -15.54
CA LEU A 355 4.03 7.10 -16.73
C LEU A 355 3.78 6.16 -17.90
N GLU A 356 3.17 6.68 -18.96
CA GLU A 356 2.97 5.98 -20.22
C GLU A 356 3.98 6.51 -21.25
N SER A 357 4.72 5.62 -21.93
CA SER A 357 5.72 5.98 -22.94
C SER A 357 5.53 5.18 -24.21
N TRP A 358 5.57 5.81 -25.37
CA TRP A 358 5.39 5.15 -26.66
C TRP A 358 6.20 5.79 -27.79
N HIS A 359 6.44 5.03 -28.84
CA HIS A 359 7.08 5.53 -30.05
C HIS A 359 6.03 6.00 -31.07
N GLU A 360 6.26 7.13 -31.72
CA GLU A 360 5.32 7.62 -32.74
C GLU A 360 6.02 8.41 -33.84
N LYS A 361 5.57 8.27 -35.09
CA LYS A 361 6.07 9.09 -36.20
C LYS A 361 5.62 10.54 -35.99
N ILE A 362 6.54 11.48 -36.14
CA ILE A 362 6.22 12.91 -36.05
C ILE A 362 5.22 13.30 -37.14
N ALA A 363 5.34 12.70 -38.34
CA ALA A 363 4.50 12.99 -39.49
C ALA A 363 3.02 12.63 -39.30
N ASP A 364 2.68 11.68 -38.42
CA ASP A 364 1.29 11.21 -38.24
C ASP A 364 0.40 12.29 -37.60
N LYS A 365 0.98 13.15 -36.75
CA LYS A 365 0.28 14.30 -36.13
C LYS A 365 0.80 15.66 -36.59
N ASP A 366 1.95 15.70 -37.29
CA ASP A 366 2.66 16.92 -37.68
C ASP A 366 3.03 17.83 -36.48
N VAL A 367 3.32 17.21 -35.32
CA VAL A 367 3.66 17.92 -34.07
C VAL A 367 4.86 17.28 -33.39
N VAL A 368 5.75 18.13 -32.88
CA VAL A 368 6.86 17.76 -31.99
C VAL A 368 6.62 18.33 -30.61
N TYR A 369 6.84 17.50 -29.60
CA TYR A 369 6.65 17.85 -28.20
C TYR A 369 8.00 18.05 -27.51
N PRO A 370 8.23 19.15 -26.77
CA PRO A 370 9.43 19.30 -25.96
C PRO A 370 9.63 18.11 -25.03
N LEU A 371 10.85 17.57 -24.97
CA LEU A 371 11.21 16.37 -24.18
C LEU A 371 10.38 15.10 -24.46
N GLY A 372 9.53 15.10 -25.50
CA GLY A 372 8.52 14.06 -25.70
C GLY A 372 7.27 14.20 -24.81
N ASN A 373 7.16 15.27 -24.02
CA ASN A 373 6.05 15.52 -23.10
C ASN A 373 4.80 16.00 -23.84
N VAL A 374 3.80 15.14 -24.04
CA VAL A 374 2.54 15.57 -24.68
C VAL A 374 1.68 16.45 -23.79
N GLN A 375 2.02 16.57 -22.51
CA GLN A 375 1.37 17.39 -21.48
C GLN A 375 2.18 18.65 -21.14
N TYR A 376 3.12 19.05 -21.99
CA TYR A 376 3.99 20.20 -21.71
C TYR A 376 3.19 21.49 -21.55
N GLY A 377 3.26 22.13 -20.38
CA GLY A 377 2.37 23.24 -20.03
C GLY A 377 2.88 24.63 -20.41
N ALA A 378 4.15 24.79 -20.78
CA ALA A 378 4.71 26.08 -21.20
C ALA A 378 4.53 26.33 -22.71
N ASN A 379 4.34 27.59 -23.08
CA ASN A 379 4.09 28.04 -24.46
C ASN A 379 5.37 28.28 -25.27
N SER A 380 6.54 27.95 -24.73
CA SER A 380 7.81 28.05 -25.44
C SER A 380 8.84 27.04 -24.90
N TYR A 381 9.80 26.69 -25.74
CA TYR A 381 10.96 25.88 -25.37
C TYR A 381 12.17 26.32 -26.20
N ASP A 382 13.28 26.70 -25.54
CA ASP A 382 14.52 27.16 -26.19
C ASP A 382 14.30 28.23 -27.29
N GLY A 383 13.40 29.18 -27.00
CA GLY A 383 13.02 30.25 -27.93
C GLY A 383 12.09 29.83 -29.07
N ILE A 384 11.68 28.56 -29.15
CA ILE A 384 10.68 28.06 -30.08
C ILE A 384 9.30 28.27 -29.45
N GLY A 385 8.40 28.99 -30.13
CA GLY A 385 7.01 29.14 -29.71
C GLY A 385 6.23 27.83 -29.88
N LEU A 386 5.38 27.51 -28.90
CA LEU A 386 4.56 26.30 -28.87
C LEU A 386 3.08 26.68 -28.81
N LEU A 387 2.24 25.84 -29.39
CA LEU A 387 0.80 26.05 -29.49
C LEU A 387 0.05 24.88 -28.87
N ASN A 388 -1.03 25.18 -28.15
CA ASN A 388 -1.89 24.16 -27.54
C ASN A 388 -2.99 23.66 -28.48
N ASN A 389 -3.44 24.48 -29.44
CA ASN A 389 -4.44 24.09 -30.44
C ASN A 389 -3.95 23.04 -31.46
N LEU A 390 -2.69 22.62 -31.37
CA LEU A 390 -2.11 21.51 -32.14
C LEU A 390 -2.26 20.17 -31.45
N VAL A 391 -2.60 20.16 -30.15
CA VAL A 391 -2.68 18.96 -29.32
C VAL A 391 -4.14 18.68 -29.03
N ALA A 392 -4.64 17.53 -29.49
CA ALA A 392 -6.00 17.11 -29.14
C ALA A 392 -6.11 16.95 -27.62
N GLN A 393 -7.21 17.42 -27.02
CA GLN A 393 -7.39 17.45 -25.56
C GLN A 393 -7.21 16.04 -24.94
N GLY A 394 -7.92 15.04 -25.45
CA GLY A 394 -7.78 13.64 -25.00
C GLY A 394 -6.40 13.01 -25.24
N TYR A 395 -5.54 13.60 -26.07
CA TYR A 395 -4.16 13.13 -26.25
C TYR A 395 -3.26 13.49 -25.07
N SER A 396 -3.55 14.61 -24.40
CA SER A 396 -2.83 15.10 -23.21
C SER A 396 -3.60 14.95 -21.89
N ALA A 397 -4.82 14.46 -21.92
CA ALA A 397 -5.61 14.21 -20.72
C ALA A 397 -4.91 13.23 -19.76
N PHE A 398 -5.09 13.42 -18.46
CA PHE A 398 -4.63 12.45 -17.46
C PHE A 398 -5.47 11.15 -17.47
N GLY A 399 -6.74 11.23 -17.84
CA GLY A 399 -7.65 10.10 -18.01
C GLY A 399 -8.92 10.58 -18.71
N GLU A 400 -9.87 9.69 -18.96
CA GLU A 400 -11.11 10.03 -19.69
C GLU A 400 -12.02 10.99 -18.92
N TRP A 401 -11.79 11.16 -17.62
CA TRP A 401 -12.46 12.14 -16.76
C TRP A 401 -11.91 13.58 -16.91
N ASP A 402 -10.72 13.75 -17.48
CA ASP A 402 -10.06 15.05 -17.62
C ASP A 402 -10.44 15.71 -18.93
N ALA A 403 -11.18 16.82 -18.85
CA ALA A 403 -11.63 17.60 -19.99
C ALA A 403 -10.80 18.88 -20.24
N ASP A 404 -9.84 19.20 -19.36
CA ASP A 404 -9.21 20.53 -19.33
C ASP A 404 -7.75 20.52 -19.78
N THR A 405 -7.00 19.45 -19.47
CA THR A 405 -5.56 19.43 -19.71
C THR A 405 -5.23 19.42 -21.19
N THR A 406 -4.56 20.48 -21.66
CA THR A 406 -4.07 20.59 -23.04
C THR A 406 -2.58 20.91 -23.04
N GLY A 407 -1.78 20.02 -23.63
CA GLY A 407 -0.34 20.24 -23.80
C GLY A 407 -0.01 21.21 -24.93
N HIS A 408 1.25 21.63 -24.99
CA HIS A 408 1.79 22.49 -26.04
C HIS A 408 2.81 21.74 -26.91
N GLY A 409 2.76 21.98 -28.21
CA GLY A 409 3.71 21.41 -29.18
C GLY A 409 4.09 22.41 -30.27
N ALA A 410 5.08 22.04 -31.08
CA ALA A 410 5.49 22.78 -32.25
C ALA A 410 5.03 22.05 -33.53
N LYS A 411 4.39 22.77 -34.45
CA LYS A 411 3.96 22.20 -35.73
C LYS A 411 5.16 21.94 -36.64
N TRP A 412 5.44 20.66 -36.90
CA TRP A 412 6.68 20.21 -37.53
C TRP A 412 6.89 20.78 -38.93
N SER A 413 5.89 20.69 -39.79
CA SER A 413 5.92 21.20 -41.17
C SER A 413 6.17 22.71 -41.28
N SER A 414 5.83 23.48 -40.25
CA SER A 414 5.96 24.94 -40.23
C SER A 414 7.26 25.46 -39.61
N LEU A 415 8.06 24.59 -38.99
CA LEU A 415 9.31 25.01 -38.34
C LEU A 415 10.37 25.41 -39.37
N SER A 416 11.12 26.47 -39.07
CA SER A 416 12.34 26.80 -39.80
C SER A 416 13.37 25.66 -39.71
N GLU A 417 14.28 25.58 -40.67
CA GLU A 417 15.36 24.58 -40.65
C GLU A 417 16.22 24.70 -39.38
N THR A 418 16.50 25.93 -38.93
CA THR A 418 17.23 26.18 -37.68
C THR A 418 16.50 25.60 -36.47
N ASN A 419 15.19 25.82 -36.34
CA ASN A 419 14.43 25.29 -35.20
C ASN A 419 14.25 23.77 -35.27
N ARG A 420 14.13 23.20 -36.48
CA ARG A 420 14.16 21.74 -36.66
C ARG A 420 15.50 21.16 -36.22
N ALA A 421 16.61 21.76 -36.64
CA ALA A 421 17.95 21.33 -36.24
C ALA A 421 18.15 21.39 -34.72
N LYS A 422 17.66 22.43 -34.03
CA LYS A 422 17.70 22.52 -32.56
C LYS A 422 16.98 21.35 -31.88
N LEU A 423 15.75 21.04 -32.31
CA LEU A 423 14.97 19.94 -31.75
C LEU A 423 15.59 18.57 -32.03
N LEU A 424 16.15 18.38 -33.23
CA LEU A 424 16.79 17.12 -33.63
C LEU A 424 18.14 16.88 -32.94
N ALA A 425 18.90 17.95 -32.67
CA ALA A 425 20.23 17.87 -32.09
C ALA A 425 20.21 17.60 -30.57
N ASN A 426 19.11 17.91 -29.88
CA ASN A 426 19.00 17.68 -28.43
C ASN A 426 18.45 16.26 -28.15
N PRO A 427 19.28 15.34 -27.60
CA PRO A 427 18.89 13.96 -27.38
C PRO A 427 17.77 13.79 -26.34
N ALA A 428 17.53 14.78 -25.46
CA ALA A 428 16.45 14.73 -24.48
C ALA A 428 15.05 14.81 -25.13
N HIS A 429 14.93 15.20 -26.40
CA HIS A 429 13.67 15.11 -27.15
C HIS A 429 13.34 13.70 -27.62
N ASN A 430 14.28 12.75 -27.48
CA ASN A 430 14.15 11.35 -27.91
C ASN A 430 13.66 11.20 -29.35
N ILE A 431 14.23 11.98 -30.28
CA ILE A 431 13.93 11.90 -31.71
C ILE A 431 15.02 11.09 -32.40
N TYR A 432 14.62 10.13 -33.23
CA TYR A 432 15.52 9.38 -34.10
C TYR A 432 14.95 9.25 -35.52
N TYR A 433 15.83 9.09 -36.50
CA TYR A 433 15.44 8.82 -37.88
C TYR A 433 15.47 7.32 -38.17
N ASP A 434 14.35 6.79 -38.66
CA ASP A 434 14.25 5.42 -39.15
C ASP A 434 14.45 5.39 -40.67
N PRO A 435 15.62 4.93 -41.17
CA PRO A 435 15.92 4.92 -42.60
C PRO A 435 15.09 3.90 -43.39
N GLU A 436 14.54 2.86 -42.74
CA GLU A 436 13.74 1.83 -43.41
C GLU A 436 12.40 2.41 -43.91
N VAL A 437 11.79 3.27 -43.09
CA VAL A 437 10.50 3.91 -43.40
C VAL A 437 10.63 5.40 -43.72
N LYS A 438 11.86 5.92 -43.73
CA LYS A 438 12.22 7.33 -44.01
C LYS A 438 11.44 8.34 -43.15
N ALA A 439 11.28 8.05 -41.87
CA ALA A 439 10.47 8.86 -40.95
C ALA A 439 11.23 9.23 -39.68
N TYR A 440 10.95 10.42 -39.16
CA TYR A 440 11.36 10.80 -37.80
C TYR A 440 10.38 10.23 -36.79
N ILE A 441 10.91 9.51 -35.82
CA ILE A 441 10.16 8.94 -34.70
C ILE A 441 10.52 9.73 -33.46
N GLN A 442 9.53 10.14 -32.68
CA GLN A 442 9.71 10.67 -31.35
C GLN A 442 9.23 9.63 -30.33
N VAL A 443 10.02 9.39 -29.29
CA VAL A 443 9.50 8.71 -28.09
C VAL A 443 8.80 9.74 -27.22
N ARG A 444 7.50 9.55 -27.07
CA ARG A 444 6.59 10.45 -26.36
C ARG A 444 6.19 9.85 -25.03
N TYR A 445 5.76 10.69 -24.11
CA TYR A 445 5.24 10.25 -22.83
C TYR A 445 4.10 11.13 -22.32
N ARG A 446 3.29 10.56 -21.42
CA ARG A 446 2.33 11.27 -20.57
C ARG A 446 2.22 10.62 -19.19
N ILE A 447 1.72 11.37 -18.23
CA ILE A 447 1.23 10.84 -16.96
C ILE A 447 -0.25 10.57 -17.12
N ARG A 448 -0.67 9.38 -16.71
CA ARG A 448 -2.08 9.00 -16.60
C ARG A 448 -2.49 8.81 -15.15
N VAL A 449 -3.75 9.15 -14.87
CA VAL A 449 -4.42 8.96 -13.59
C VAL A 449 -5.76 8.27 -13.84
N VAL A 450 -5.85 7.04 -13.38
CA VAL A 450 -6.99 6.16 -13.60
C VAL A 450 -7.82 6.06 -12.32
N GLU A 451 -9.13 6.31 -12.42
CA GLU A 451 -10.08 6.10 -11.33
C GLU A 451 -10.08 4.63 -10.90
N GLY A 452 -9.86 4.37 -9.62
CA GLY A 452 -10.06 3.02 -9.07
C GLY A 452 -11.54 2.62 -9.05
N LEU A 453 -11.81 1.32 -9.01
CA LEU A 453 -13.17 0.78 -8.88
C LEU A 453 -13.51 0.39 -7.43
N GLY A 454 -12.74 0.94 -6.48
CA GLY A 454 -12.68 0.60 -5.07
C GLY A 454 -11.22 0.67 -4.57
N ASP A 455 -10.91 0.05 -3.43
CA ASP A 455 -9.60 0.22 -2.75
C ASP A 455 -8.55 -0.86 -3.09
N GLU A 456 -8.96 -1.93 -3.77
CA GLU A 456 -8.14 -3.14 -3.97
C GLU A 456 -7.62 -3.24 -5.41
N TRP A 457 -6.39 -2.78 -5.64
CA TRP A 457 -5.67 -3.03 -6.88
C TRP A 457 -5.08 -4.45 -6.88
N GLY A 458 -5.25 -5.19 -7.98
CA GLY A 458 -4.78 -6.56 -8.10
C GLY A 458 -3.28 -6.65 -8.37
N ASN A 459 -2.84 -6.06 -9.49
CA ASN A 459 -1.44 -6.11 -9.91
C ASN A 459 -0.95 -4.73 -10.34
N ILE A 460 -0.05 -4.17 -9.54
CA ILE A 460 0.60 -2.87 -9.77
C ILE A 460 2.11 -3.00 -9.97
N LYS A 461 2.64 -4.22 -9.94
CA LYS A 461 4.04 -4.56 -10.23
C LYS A 461 4.05 -5.63 -11.29
N SER A 462 4.92 -5.51 -12.28
CA SER A 462 4.96 -6.38 -13.46
C SER A 462 5.74 -7.65 -13.14
N ILE A 463 5.20 -8.47 -12.24
CA ILE A 463 5.89 -9.66 -11.72
C ILE A 463 5.35 -10.96 -12.31
N ASN A 464 4.04 -11.08 -12.54
CA ASN A 464 3.44 -12.30 -13.11
C ASN A 464 2.16 -12.08 -13.93
N ASP A 465 1.72 -10.84 -14.14
CA ASP A 465 0.35 -10.56 -14.59
C ASP A 465 0.21 -9.21 -15.31
N ASP A 466 -1.01 -8.94 -15.75
CA ASP A 466 -1.43 -7.70 -16.40
C ASP A 466 -1.75 -6.59 -15.38
N LEU A 467 -1.58 -5.32 -15.78
CA LEU A 467 -1.94 -4.15 -14.94
C LEU A 467 -3.46 -4.06 -14.80
N ARG A 468 -3.98 -4.39 -13.61
CA ARG A 468 -5.42 -4.59 -13.39
C ARG A 468 -5.90 -4.18 -11.99
N TYR A 469 -7.18 -3.86 -11.93
CA TYR A 469 -7.94 -3.61 -10.71
C TYR A 469 -8.58 -4.91 -10.17
N GLY A 470 -8.64 -5.07 -8.84
CA GLY A 470 -9.38 -6.12 -8.14
C GLY A 470 -8.74 -7.52 -8.11
N PRO A 471 -9.15 -8.39 -7.15
CA PRO A 471 -8.82 -9.81 -7.15
C PRO A 471 -9.73 -10.57 -8.13
N GLY A 472 -9.50 -10.41 -9.45
CA GLY A 472 -10.29 -11.05 -10.50
C GLY A 472 -9.84 -10.63 -11.91
N VAL A 473 -10.02 -11.49 -12.91
CA VAL A 473 -9.37 -11.40 -14.24
C VAL A 473 -10.05 -10.43 -15.23
N THR A 474 -10.87 -9.47 -14.77
CA THR A 474 -11.80 -8.76 -15.69
C THR A 474 -11.66 -7.24 -15.76
N ALA A 475 -10.97 -6.52 -14.88
CA ALA A 475 -10.87 -5.05 -14.96
C ALA A 475 -9.44 -4.57 -15.22
N MET A 476 -9.09 -4.33 -16.50
CA MET A 476 -7.72 -4.09 -16.93
C MET A 476 -7.50 -2.65 -17.40
N VAL A 477 -6.35 -2.08 -17.05
CA VAL A 477 -5.99 -0.73 -17.49
C VAL A 477 -5.67 -0.76 -18.98
N LYS A 478 -6.33 0.11 -19.74
CA LYS A 478 -6.22 0.14 -21.20
C LYS A 478 -5.05 0.99 -21.67
N PRO A 479 -4.21 0.51 -22.61
CA PRO A 479 -3.20 1.32 -23.25
C PRO A 479 -3.82 2.44 -24.08
N HIS A 480 -3.29 3.65 -23.96
CA HIS A 480 -3.74 4.80 -24.75
C HIS A 480 -2.74 5.08 -25.88
N GLY A 481 -1.44 5.11 -25.58
CA GLY A 481 -0.36 5.32 -26.56
C GLY A 481 -0.64 6.44 -27.58
N MET A 482 -0.55 6.14 -28.88
CA MET A 482 -0.76 7.12 -29.95
C MET A 482 -2.22 7.56 -30.20
N LEU A 483 -3.22 7.00 -29.50
CA LEU A 483 -4.62 7.36 -29.70
C LEU A 483 -4.93 8.75 -29.12
N THR A 484 -5.87 9.47 -29.72
CA THR A 484 -6.31 10.81 -29.26
C THR A 484 -7.43 10.77 -28.22
N SER A 485 -8.01 9.61 -27.97
CA SER A 485 -9.05 9.34 -26.96
C SER A 485 -9.14 7.84 -26.71
N LEU A 486 -9.69 7.44 -25.55
CA LEU A 486 -10.14 6.08 -25.26
C LEU A 486 -11.66 6.06 -25.07
N THR A 487 -12.26 4.87 -25.10
CA THR A 487 -13.65 4.67 -24.65
C THR A 487 -13.74 4.71 -23.13
N GLN A 488 -12.73 4.12 -22.45
CA GLN A 488 -12.66 4.04 -21.00
C GLN A 488 -11.23 3.69 -20.54
N ASP A 489 -10.82 4.17 -19.37
CA ASP A 489 -9.48 3.92 -18.81
C ASP A 489 -9.28 2.47 -18.33
N ILE A 490 -10.35 1.84 -17.81
CA ILE A 490 -10.38 0.44 -17.34
C ILE A 490 -11.55 -0.28 -18.02
N SER A 491 -11.32 -1.48 -18.57
CA SER A 491 -12.39 -2.37 -19.05
C SER A 491 -11.98 -3.84 -19.07
N THR A 492 -12.93 -4.72 -19.39
CA THR A 492 -12.67 -6.13 -19.68
C THR A 492 -11.85 -6.36 -20.93
N ASP A 493 -11.19 -7.51 -21.01
CA ASP A 493 -10.45 -7.96 -22.20
C ASP A 493 -11.28 -7.96 -23.48
N SER A 494 -12.61 -8.08 -23.34
CA SER A 494 -13.58 -8.16 -24.44
C SER A 494 -14.28 -6.83 -24.79
N GLY A 495 -14.10 -5.75 -24.02
CA GLY A 495 -14.88 -4.51 -24.17
C GLY A 495 -14.06 -3.30 -24.61
N GLY A 496 -14.52 -2.58 -25.65
CA GLY A 496 -14.09 -1.21 -26.02
C GLY A 496 -12.65 -1.07 -26.52
N ASP A 497 -12.46 -0.61 -27.76
CA ASP A 497 -11.17 -0.31 -28.41
C ASP A 497 -10.21 -1.47 -28.76
N GLY A 498 -10.66 -2.72 -28.71
CA GLY A 498 -9.87 -3.90 -29.11
C GLY A 498 -9.00 -4.46 -27.97
N TYR A 499 -8.41 -5.64 -28.18
CA TYR A 499 -7.70 -6.49 -27.19
C TYR A 499 -6.41 -5.88 -26.56
N GLY A 500 -6.29 -4.56 -26.47
CA GLY A 500 -5.15 -3.88 -25.89
C GLY A 500 -5.13 -3.94 -24.38
N ILE A 501 -4.06 -4.49 -23.81
CA ILE A 501 -3.85 -4.55 -22.35
C ILE A 501 -2.38 -4.32 -22.01
N TYR A 502 -2.14 -3.81 -20.81
CA TYR A 502 -0.80 -3.74 -20.24
C TYR A 502 -0.44 -5.07 -19.60
N THR A 503 0.52 -5.75 -20.21
CA THR A 503 0.94 -7.10 -19.83
C THR A 503 2.40 -7.11 -19.40
N TRP A 504 2.74 -8.12 -18.61
CA TRP A 504 4.13 -8.36 -18.23
C TRP A 504 5.00 -8.91 -19.37
N SER A 505 4.42 -9.61 -20.35
CA SER A 505 5.17 -10.26 -21.43
C SER A 505 4.58 -9.93 -22.80
N ASP A 506 5.44 -9.73 -23.80
CA ASP A 506 5.00 -9.66 -25.20
C ASP A 506 4.27 -10.96 -25.57
N ARG A 507 2.93 -10.94 -25.61
CA ARG A 507 2.13 -12.02 -26.18
C ARG A 507 2.21 -11.93 -27.70
N ASP A 508 3.30 -12.39 -28.30
CA ASP A 508 3.29 -12.70 -29.72
C ASP A 508 2.41 -13.94 -29.92
N TRP A 509 1.22 -13.77 -30.52
CA TRP A 509 0.25 -14.84 -30.79
C TRP A 509 0.81 -15.98 -31.69
N GLY A 510 2.05 -15.85 -32.16
CA GLY A 510 2.82 -16.86 -32.89
C GLY A 510 3.83 -17.68 -32.07
N GLY A 511 3.84 -17.57 -30.74
CA GLY A 511 4.58 -18.50 -29.87
C GLY A 511 6.11 -18.38 -29.88
N HIS A 512 6.68 -17.30 -30.42
CA HIS A 512 8.14 -17.14 -30.48
C HIS A 512 8.59 -15.79 -29.91
N THR A 513 9.56 -15.89 -28.98
CA THR A 513 10.31 -14.85 -28.25
C THR A 513 9.59 -14.09 -27.12
N ARG A 514 9.77 -14.60 -25.89
CA ARG A 514 9.51 -13.85 -24.65
C ARG A 514 10.60 -12.77 -24.50
N ARG A 515 10.26 -11.48 -24.65
CA ARG A 515 11.19 -10.39 -24.28
C ARG A 515 11.45 -10.42 -22.76
N GLY A 516 12.65 -9.98 -22.36
CA GLY A 516 13.15 -10.03 -20.98
C GLY A 516 12.25 -9.31 -19.98
N LYS A 517 12.25 -9.79 -18.73
CA LYS A 517 11.32 -9.40 -17.67
C LYS A 517 11.81 -8.09 -17.05
N ASP A 518 10.98 -7.06 -16.98
CA ASP A 518 11.31 -5.87 -16.19
C ASP A 518 10.27 -5.75 -15.07
N PRO A 519 10.65 -5.89 -13.79
CA PRO A 519 9.72 -6.03 -12.66
C PRO A 519 8.93 -4.74 -12.34
N SER A 520 9.24 -3.64 -13.02
CA SER A 520 8.69 -2.30 -12.79
C SER A 520 7.90 -1.70 -13.95
N THR A 521 7.85 -2.36 -15.13
CA THR A 521 7.15 -1.85 -16.32
C THR A 521 6.30 -2.89 -17.01
N PHE A 522 5.15 -2.44 -17.52
CA PHE A 522 4.23 -3.22 -18.34
C PHE A 522 4.33 -2.81 -19.81
N ASN A 523 4.12 -3.75 -20.72
CA ASN A 523 4.10 -3.55 -22.17
C ASN A 523 2.67 -3.63 -22.67
N ALA A 524 2.26 -2.71 -23.54
CA ALA A 524 0.99 -2.82 -24.23
C ALA A 524 1.05 -3.98 -25.24
N SER A 525 0.24 -5.02 -25.04
CA SER A 525 0.11 -6.10 -26.02
C SER A 525 -1.00 -5.77 -27.02
N ASN A 526 -0.73 -5.91 -28.32
CA ASN A 526 -1.74 -6.00 -29.39
C ASN A 526 -1.17 -6.67 -30.66
N SER A 527 -2.03 -7.07 -31.60
CA SER A 527 -1.64 -7.61 -32.90
C SER A 527 -1.33 -6.54 -33.97
N ASP A 528 -1.76 -5.29 -33.77
CA ASP A 528 -1.98 -4.33 -34.88
C ASP A 528 -1.12 -3.04 -34.83
N GLY A 529 -0.21 -2.85 -33.86
CA GLY A 529 0.57 -1.59 -33.80
C GLY A 529 -0.18 -0.38 -33.27
N LYS A 530 -1.41 -0.58 -32.75
CA LYS A 530 -2.38 0.49 -32.43
C LYS A 530 -1.88 1.54 -31.44
N PHE A 531 -1.04 1.16 -30.48
CA PHE A 531 -0.65 2.05 -29.37
C PHE A 531 0.75 2.67 -29.54
N GLY A 532 1.58 2.12 -30.43
CA GLY A 532 2.96 2.56 -30.56
C GLY A 532 3.61 2.02 -31.83
N TYR A 533 4.48 2.82 -32.43
CA TYR A 533 5.27 2.44 -33.58
C TYR A 533 6.10 1.17 -33.27
N ARG A 534 5.85 0.10 -34.05
CA ARG A 534 6.40 -1.25 -33.83
C ARG A 534 6.09 -1.84 -32.44
N ASN A 535 4.87 -1.66 -31.94
CA ASN A 535 4.38 -2.19 -30.65
C ASN A 535 5.18 -1.71 -29.44
N LYS A 536 5.77 -0.51 -29.50
CA LYS A 536 6.50 0.09 -28.37
C LYS A 536 5.59 1.07 -27.63
N CYS A 537 4.89 0.57 -26.63
CA CYS A 537 4.07 1.35 -25.69
C CYS A 537 4.17 0.68 -24.31
N PHE A 538 4.47 1.46 -23.28
CA PHE A 538 4.88 0.99 -21.95
C PHE A 538 4.16 1.77 -20.85
N ALA A 539 3.89 1.12 -19.72
CA ALA A 539 3.38 1.76 -18.51
C ALA A 539 4.31 1.47 -17.32
N MET A 540 4.69 2.52 -16.60
CA MET A 540 5.48 2.46 -15.37
C MET A 540 4.71 3.11 -14.21
N PRO A 541 4.24 2.34 -13.22
CA PRO A 541 3.53 2.87 -12.05
C PRO A 541 4.34 3.92 -11.28
N ILE A 542 3.64 4.94 -10.77
CA ILE A 542 4.21 6.04 -9.98
C ILE A 542 3.62 6.05 -8.58
N ALA A 543 2.29 5.99 -8.45
CA ALA A 543 1.65 6.07 -7.15
C ALA A 543 0.24 5.45 -7.14
N LEU A 544 -0.18 5.00 -5.96
CA LEU A 544 -1.59 4.82 -5.62
C LEU A 544 -2.01 5.92 -4.64
N VAL A 545 -3.20 6.50 -4.82
CA VAL A 545 -3.72 7.54 -3.94
C VAL A 545 -5.10 7.16 -3.42
N GLN A 546 -5.18 6.89 -2.11
CA GLN A 546 -6.44 6.66 -1.42
C GLN A 546 -7.27 7.96 -1.38
N ARG A 547 -8.48 7.92 -1.95
CA ARG A 547 -9.39 9.05 -1.96
C ARG A 547 -10.32 9.00 -0.74
N MET A 548 -10.59 10.16 -0.16
CA MET A 548 -11.77 10.37 0.71
C MET A 548 -13.02 10.55 -0.17
N ASN A 549 -14.20 10.74 0.42
CA ASN A 549 -15.42 11.02 -0.35
C ASN A 549 -16.15 12.31 0.08
N GLN A 550 -16.99 12.80 -0.82
CA GLN A 550 -17.72 14.06 -0.68
C GLN A 550 -18.87 14.00 0.32
N GLY A 551 -19.32 12.80 0.69
CA GLY A 551 -20.40 12.60 1.65
C GLY A 551 -20.04 13.08 3.05
N ALA A 552 -21.06 13.20 3.91
CA ALA A 552 -20.89 13.57 5.31
C ALA A 552 -20.22 12.45 6.12
N TYR A 553 -19.29 12.82 7.01
CA TYR A 553 -18.61 11.85 7.88
C TYR A 553 -19.55 11.29 8.94
N HIS A 554 -19.67 9.96 8.99
CA HIS A 554 -20.33 9.25 10.09
C HIS A 554 -19.54 7.98 10.43
N PRO A 555 -19.23 7.69 11.71
CA PRO A 555 -18.32 6.61 12.07
C PRO A 555 -18.85 5.20 11.76
N SER A 556 -20.16 5.02 11.57
CA SER A 556 -20.77 3.74 11.18
C SER A 556 -21.16 3.63 9.71
N TYR A 557 -21.42 4.76 9.05
CA TYR A 557 -22.14 4.75 7.77
C TYR A 557 -21.34 5.33 6.63
N ASN A 558 -20.46 6.30 6.91
CA ASN A 558 -19.55 6.83 5.92
C ASN A 558 -18.21 7.25 6.58
N PRO A 559 -17.38 6.27 6.99
CA PRO A 559 -16.10 6.54 7.65
C PRO A 559 -15.09 7.27 6.76
N MET A 560 -15.32 7.33 5.44
CA MET A 560 -14.51 8.03 4.44
C MET A 560 -15.06 9.41 4.06
N GLY A 561 -16.19 9.83 4.63
CA GLY A 561 -16.79 11.15 4.39
C GLY A 561 -15.96 12.31 4.91
N CYS A 562 -16.04 13.46 4.24
CA CYS A 562 -15.39 14.70 4.65
C CYS A 562 -16.37 15.82 5.00
N SER A 563 -17.61 15.77 4.50
CA SER A 563 -18.60 16.82 4.72
C SER A 563 -19.22 16.75 6.13
N THR A 564 -19.88 17.82 6.53
CA THR A 564 -20.78 17.88 7.69
C THR A 564 -22.21 17.58 7.26
N PHE A 565 -23.11 17.40 8.21
CA PHE A 565 -24.54 17.35 7.97
C PHE A 565 -25.19 18.74 8.10
N ILE A 566 -26.47 18.81 7.72
CA ILE A 566 -27.37 19.94 7.92
C ILE A 566 -28.26 19.66 9.16
N SER A 567 -28.48 20.67 10.01
CA SER A 567 -29.39 20.60 11.16
C SER A 567 -30.83 20.22 10.76
N SER A 568 -31.63 19.76 11.71
CA SER A 568 -33.05 19.41 11.50
C SER A 568 -33.92 20.59 11.06
N GLY A 569 -33.62 21.80 11.52
CA GLY A 569 -34.19 23.06 11.01
C GLY A 569 -33.55 23.55 9.70
N GLY A 570 -32.48 22.88 9.28
CA GLY A 570 -31.57 23.10 8.16
C GLY A 570 -31.05 24.52 7.95
N ASP A 571 -30.81 25.17 9.07
CA ASP A 571 -30.21 26.48 9.22
C ASP A 571 -28.71 26.44 9.55
N ALA A 572 -28.16 25.29 9.97
CA ALA A 572 -26.79 25.16 10.48
C ALA A 572 -26.05 23.90 9.98
N THR A 573 -24.71 23.98 9.97
CA THR A 573 -23.81 22.83 9.83
C THR A 573 -23.72 22.07 11.15
N VAL A 574 -23.86 20.75 11.12
CA VAL A 574 -23.78 19.89 12.31
C VAL A 574 -22.92 18.65 12.04
N HIS A 575 -22.27 18.13 13.07
CA HIS A 575 -21.49 16.90 13.02
C HIS A 575 -22.38 15.69 13.31
N TRP A 576 -21.84 14.49 13.11
CA TRP A 576 -22.54 13.22 13.36
C TRP A 576 -22.99 13.03 14.81
N TYR A 577 -22.38 13.75 15.76
CA TYR A 577 -22.68 13.64 17.20
C TYR A 577 -23.56 14.79 17.71
N ASP A 578 -23.98 15.74 16.87
CA ASP A 578 -24.73 16.91 17.32
C ASP A 578 -26.23 16.58 17.46
N GLU A 579 -26.85 16.96 18.59
CA GLU A 579 -28.27 16.66 18.91
C GLU A 579 -29.30 17.20 17.89
N LYS A 580 -28.90 18.16 17.05
CA LYS A 580 -29.77 18.74 16.01
C LYS A 580 -29.71 17.96 14.70
N LEU A 581 -28.94 16.89 14.61
CA LEU A 581 -28.86 16.05 13.43
C LEU A 581 -30.14 15.23 13.26
N ASN A 582 -30.68 15.20 12.03
CA ASN A 582 -31.59 14.13 11.66
C ASN A 582 -30.74 12.89 11.36
N GLU A 583 -30.64 11.97 12.32
CA GLU A 583 -29.67 10.86 12.29
C GLU A 583 -29.72 10.05 10.98
N PRO A 584 -28.57 9.84 10.31
CA PRO A 584 -28.48 8.89 9.23
C PRO A 584 -28.66 7.46 9.77
N SER A 585 -29.17 6.57 8.94
CA SER A 585 -29.40 5.16 9.30
C SER A 585 -28.65 4.18 8.40
N ARG A 586 -27.91 4.71 7.42
CA ARG A 586 -27.21 3.95 6.36
C ARG A 586 -26.26 4.87 5.61
N THR A 587 -25.39 4.27 4.81
CA THR A 587 -24.41 4.98 3.97
C THR A 587 -25.03 5.96 2.99
N SER A 588 -26.12 5.59 2.29
CA SER A 588 -26.72 6.47 1.27
C SER A 588 -27.21 7.80 1.83
N ASP A 589 -27.68 7.82 3.09
CA ASP A 589 -28.12 9.05 3.74
C ASP A 589 -26.95 10.05 3.78
N CYS A 590 -25.74 9.59 4.09
CA CYS A 590 -24.55 10.45 4.13
C CYS A 590 -24.20 11.15 2.80
N PHE A 591 -24.81 10.79 1.68
CA PHE A 591 -24.62 11.42 0.36
C PHE A 591 -25.82 12.23 -0.11
N ASN A 592 -26.89 12.34 0.69
CA ASN A 592 -28.04 13.18 0.34
C ASN A 592 -27.65 14.66 0.31
N VAL A 593 -28.06 15.36 -0.74
CA VAL A 593 -27.77 16.79 -0.93
C VAL A 593 -29.05 17.62 -0.79
N ALA A 594 -28.98 18.78 -0.12
CA ALA A 594 -30.15 19.62 0.13
C ALA A 594 -30.66 20.30 -1.16
N THR A 595 -31.78 19.82 -1.69
CA THR A 595 -32.53 20.47 -2.77
C THR A 595 -33.79 21.16 -2.25
N GLY A 596 -33.65 22.40 -1.80
CA GLY A 596 -34.71 23.43 -1.87
C GLY A 596 -36.00 23.30 -1.06
N VAL A 597 -36.28 22.24 -0.28
CA VAL A 597 -37.51 22.16 0.54
C VAL A 597 -37.22 21.74 1.98
N TYR A 598 -37.76 22.52 2.91
CA TYR A 598 -37.68 22.36 4.36
C TYR A 598 -38.99 21.77 4.91
N PRO A 599 -38.95 20.93 5.97
CA PRO A 599 -37.78 20.35 6.65
C PRO A 599 -37.17 19.16 5.89
N PHE A 600 -35.87 18.91 6.10
CA PHE A 600 -35.19 17.75 5.51
C PHE A 600 -35.51 16.46 6.26
N THR A 601 -35.64 15.35 5.55
CA THR A 601 -36.16 14.10 6.13
C THR A 601 -35.13 13.35 7.00
N ARG A 602 -33.92 13.05 6.49
CA ARG A 602 -32.81 12.39 7.23
C ARG A 602 -31.44 12.66 6.63
N GLY A 603 -30.43 12.76 7.50
CA GLY A 603 -28.99 12.82 7.23
C GLY A 603 -28.66 13.49 5.92
N VAL A 604 -28.71 14.82 5.84
CA VAL A 604 -28.39 15.53 4.59
C VAL A 604 -27.00 16.12 4.68
N ALA A 605 -26.12 15.73 3.78
CA ALA A 605 -24.79 16.31 3.65
C ALA A 605 -24.89 17.79 3.26
N TYR A 606 -24.00 18.58 3.81
CA TYR A 606 -24.01 20.03 3.62
C TYR A 606 -23.35 20.40 2.28
N GLY A 607 -24.13 20.71 1.22
CA GLY A 607 -23.59 21.24 -0.05
C GLY A 607 -24.56 21.58 -1.20
N ASP A 608 -24.10 22.47 -2.09
CA ASP A 608 -24.37 22.82 -3.52
C ASP A 608 -25.70 23.39 -4.07
N SER A 609 -26.50 24.16 -3.33
CA SER A 609 -27.46 25.05 -4.02
C SER A 609 -27.53 26.50 -3.53
N ASN A 610 -27.08 26.81 -2.32
CA ASN A 610 -26.98 28.22 -1.88
C ASN A 610 -26.18 28.47 -0.58
N ARG A 611 -25.59 27.44 0.06
CA ARG A 611 -24.89 27.56 1.35
C ARG A 611 -23.64 26.66 1.41
N ASP A 612 -22.46 27.29 1.32
CA ASP A 612 -21.07 26.86 1.57
C ASP A 612 -20.65 25.37 1.75
N PHE A 613 -19.94 24.85 0.74
CA PHE A 613 -18.72 23.98 0.74
C PHE A 613 -18.20 23.35 2.06
N SER A 614 -18.89 22.40 2.68
CA SER A 614 -18.31 21.58 3.75
C SER A 614 -17.50 20.40 3.18
N GLY A 615 -16.42 20.01 3.87
CA GLY A 615 -15.53 18.93 3.44
C GLY A 615 -14.62 19.26 2.24
N LYS A 616 -14.67 20.50 1.73
CA LYS A 616 -13.89 20.99 0.58
C LYS A 616 -12.86 22.04 1.01
N LEU A 617 -11.73 22.14 0.31
CA LEU A 617 -10.80 23.27 0.44
C LEU A 617 -11.53 24.60 0.14
N LYS A 618 -11.44 25.58 1.05
CA LYS A 618 -12.02 26.92 0.91
C LYS A 618 -10.98 27.97 0.52
N GLN A 619 -11.39 28.99 -0.23
CA GLN A 619 -10.55 30.16 -0.53
C GLN A 619 -10.24 30.87 0.79
N ALA A 620 -8.97 31.28 0.98
CA ALA A 620 -8.47 31.83 2.23
C ALA A 620 -9.22 33.09 2.66
N HIS A 621 -10.29 32.95 3.44
CA HIS A 621 -10.67 33.96 4.42
C HIS A 621 -9.81 33.77 5.68
N VAL A 622 -9.55 34.88 6.36
CA VAL A 622 -8.41 35.21 7.24
C VAL A 622 -8.18 34.28 8.44
N ASN A 623 -8.93 33.19 8.60
CA ASN A 623 -8.69 32.13 9.59
C ASN A 623 -8.55 30.69 9.03
N GLY A 624 -8.50 30.50 7.71
CA GLY A 624 -7.95 29.28 7.07
C GLY A 624 -8.56 27.91 7.41
N SER A 625 -9.69 27.83 8.11
CA SER A 625 -10.37 26.55 8.38
C SER A 625 -11.60 26.42 7.50
N GLY A 626 -11.53 25.57 6.47
CA GLY A 626 -12.72 25.01 5.86
C GLY A 626 -13.57 24.28 6.92
N ILE A 627 -14.87 24.18 6.69
CA ILE A 627 -15.76 23.37 7.53
C ILE A 627 -15.56 21.91 7.11
N THR A 628 -15.44 21.00 8.07
CA THR A 628 -15.15 19.59 7.84
C THR A 628 -15.90 18.76 8.86
N GLY A 629 -16.43 17.60 8.44
CA GLY A 629 -17.07 16.66 9.36
C GLY A 629 -16.07 15.82 10.15
N ARG A 630 -14.78 15.86 9.79
CA ARG A 630 -13.77 14.96 10.34
C ARG A 630 -13.00 15.55 11.51
N SER A 631 -12.63 14.68 12.44
CA SER A 631 -11.77 15.02 13.58
C SER A 631 -10.29 14.69 13.37
N ASP A 632 -9.95 13.85 12.39
CA ASP A 632 -8.58 13.42 12.04
C ASP A 632 -7.86 14.35 11.03
N GLN A 633 -6.71 13.94 10.50
CA GLN A 633 -5.85 14.73 9.60
C GLN A 633 -6.43 14.95 8.18
N TYR A 634 -7.42 14.17 7.74
CA TYR A 634 -7.91 14.15 6.34
C TYR A 634 -9.16 15.02 6.12
N LYS A 635 -9.08 16.30 6.49
CA LYS A 635 -10.23 17.21 6.56
C LYS A 635 -10.99 17.42 5.25
N PHE A 636 -10.30 17.38 4.10
CA PHE A 636 -10.87 17.81 2.82
C PHE A 636 -10.78 16.72 1.76
N TYR A 637 -11.88 16.44 1.05
CA TYR A 637 -11.94 15.37 0.04
C TYR A 637 -11.18 15.72 -1.24
N ASP A 638 -11.02 17.01 -1.53
CA ASP A 638 -10.32 17.54 -2.70
C ASP A 638 -8.87 17.93 -2.40
N ALA A 639 -8.34 17.51 -1.25
CA ALA A 639 -6.92 17.54 -0.93
C ALA A 639 -6.31 16.14 -1.10
N ILE A 640 -5.06 16.10 -1.57
CA ILE A 640 -4.23 14.88 -1.56
C ILE A 640 -3.18 15.04 -0.47
N TYR A 641 -3.32 14.28 0.60
CA TYR A 641 -2.43 14.31 1.75
C TYR A 641 -1.31 13.29 1.61
N ALA A 642 -0.12 13.59 2.13
CA ALA A 642 1.02 12.68 2.02
C ALA A 642 0.75 11.26 2.56
N GLY A 643 -0.07 11.15 3.61
CA GLY A 643 -0.48 9.87 4.20
C GLY A 643 -1.37 8.98 3.32
N GLN A 644 -2.03 9.55 2.30
CA GLN A 644 -2.87 8.82 1.34
C GLN A 644 -2.08 8.20 0.20
N VAL A 645 -0.84 8.66 -0.03
CA VAL A 645 -0.04 8.30 -1.20
C VAL A 645 0.83 7.09 -0.91
N GLU A 646 0.74 6.08 -1.77
CA GLU A 646 1.75 5.03 -1.95
C GLU A 646 2.71 5.45 -3.04
N ASP A 647 4.00 5.57 -2.74
CA ASP A 647 5.02 5.82 -3.76
C ASP A 647 5.44 4.47 -4.35
N LEU A 648 5.11 4.24 -5.62
CA LEU A 648 5.43 3.01 -6.35
C LEU A 648 6.69 3.13 -7.19
N ARG A 649 7.33 4.32 -7.20
CA ARG A 649 8.52 4.54 -8.01
C ARG A 649 9.68 3.70 -7.46
N LEU A 650 10.37 2.99 -8.36
CA LEU A 650 11.51 2.14 -8.02
C LEU A 650 12.81 2.73 -8.57
N ASN A 651 13.92 2.52 -7.83
CA ASN A 651 15.23 3.01 -8.23
C ASN A 651 15.81 2.12 -9.34
N ALA A 652 16.09 2.71 -10.51
CA ALA A 652 16.67 2.02 -11.65
C ALA A 652 18.19 1.79 -11.53
N ASN A 653 18.87 2.51 -10.64
CA ASN A 653 20.31 2.40 -10.49
C ASN A 653 20.72 1.03 -9.93
N LYS A 654 21.91 0.55 -10.30
CA LYS A 654 22.52 -0.61 -9.63
C LYS A 654 22.95 -0.19 -8.24
N LEU A 655 22.30 -0.77 -7.24
CA LEU A 655 22.49 -0.40 -5.85
C LEU A 655 23.65 -1.19 -5.23
N ASP A 656 24.40 -0.56 -4.33
CA ASP A 656 25.28 -1.28 -3.41
C ASP A 656 24.43 -1.85 -2.26
N MET A 657 24.42 -3.17 -2.10
CA MET A 657 23.55 -3.84 -1.14
C MET A 657 23.88 -3.49 0.31
N ILE A 658 25.16 -3.20 0.63
CA ILE A 658 25.57 -2.82 1.98
C ILE A 658 25.07 -1.42 2.27
N GLN A 659 25.32 -0.47 1.38
CA GLN A 659 24.82 0.91 1.53
C GLN A 659 23.29 0.95 1.60
N LEU A 660 22.61 0.21 0.72
CA LEU A 660 21.15 0.11 0.70
C LEU A 660 20.60 -0.40 2.05
N ARG A 661 21.22 -1.42 2.64
CA ARG A 661 20.86 -1.94 3.96
C ARG A 661 21.06 -0.89 5.06
N GLU A 662 22.20 -0.20 5.07
CA GLU A 662 22.53 0.81 6.09
C GLU A 662 21.60 2.04 6.00
N GLU A 663 21.25 2.47 4.79
CA GLU A 663 20.25 3.52 4.58
C GLU A 663 18.85 3.06 4.99
N SER A 664 18.51 1.79 4.71
CA SER A 664 17.21 1.23 5.05
C SER A 664 17.00 1.10 6.56
N ILE A 665 17.99 0.58 7.30
CA ILE A 665 17.90 0.52 8.77
C ILE A 665 17.85 1.93 9.36
N ARG A 666 18.59 2.91 8.82
CA ARG A 666 18.52 4.30 9.27
C ARG A 666 17.10 4.86 9.14
N LYS A 667 16.47 4.72 7.96
CA LYS A 667 15.09 5.17 7.73
C LYS A 667 14.07 4.42 8.58
N ALA A 668 14.30 3.12 8.83
CA ALA A 668 13.45 2.32 9.70
C ALA A 668 13.52 2.82 11.16
N VAL A 669 14.73 3.16 11.63
CA VAL A 669 14.98 3.72 12.96
C VAL A 669 14.44 5.13 13.10
N THR A 670 14.59 6.00 12.09
CA THR A 670 14.06 7.37 12.14
C THR A 670 12.55 7.46 11.89
N GLY A 671 11.89 6.33 11.60
CA GLY A 671 10.44 6.27 11.34
C GLY A 671 10.03 6.76 9.95
N GLU A 672 10.99 7.05 9.07
CA GLU A 672 10.79 7.51 7.68
C GLU A 672 10.31 6.40 6.73
N MET A 673 10.55 5.12 7.06
CA MET A 673 10.03 4.00 6.27
C MET A 673 8.50 4.01 6.26
N ARG A 674 7.91 4.10 5.06
CA ARG A 674 6.46 4.16 4.85
C ARG A 674 5.85 2.78 4.71
N GLY A 675 4.60 2.67 5.12
CA GLY A 675 3.82 1.43 5.05
C GLY A 675 2.37 1.68 4.66
N LYS A 676 1.57 0.63 4.74
CA LYS A 676 0.13 0.66 4.50
C LYS A 676 -0.59 -0.11 5.61
N GLY A 677 -1.61 0.54 6.16
CA GLY A 677 -2.49 -0.05 7.15
C GLY A 677 -3.95 0.32 6.90
N LYS A 678 -4.84 -0.47 7.51
CA LYS A 678 -6.30 -0.26 7.52
C LYS A 678 -6.74 0.08 8.95
N VAL A 679 -7.74 0.94 9.08
CA VAL A 679 -8.45 1.16 10.35
C VAL A 679 -9.50 0.06 10.46
N PRO A 680 -9.56 -0.72 11.55
CA PRO A 680 -10.57 -1.77 11.70
C PRO A 680 -11.98 -1.18 11.81
N PHE A 681 -12.98 -2.03 11.58
CA PHE A 681 -14.38 -1.72 11.87
C PHE A 681 -14.88 -2.65 12.97
N THR A 682 -15.30 -2.14 14.11
CA THR A 682 -15.79 -2.97 15.22
C THR A 682 -17.27 -3.27 15.02
N VAL A 683 -17.62 -4.56 14.93
CA VAL A 683 -18.99 -5.04 14.77
C VAL A 683 -19.48 -5.76 16.02
N PHE A 684 -20.79 -5.76 16.23
CA PHE A 684 -21.49 -6.59 17.19
C PHE A 684 -22.40 -7.58 16.46
N ASN A 685 -22.27 -8.87 16.77
CA ASN A 685 -23.10 -9.91 16.18
C ASN A 685 -23.63 -10.86 17.26
N GLN A 686 -24.76 -11.51 16.96
CA GLN A 686 -25.35 -12.55 17.78
C GLN A 686 -25.73 -13.74 16.89
N GLY A 687 -25.41 -14.94 17.33
CA GLY A 687 -25.76 -16.14 16.57
C GLY A 687 -25.11 -17.39 17.12
N LYS A 688 -25.09 -18.43 16.28
CA LYS A 688 -24.48 -19.73 16.59
C LYS A 688 -23.01 -19.73 16.21
N CYS A 689 -22.16 -20.36 17.02
CA CYS A 689 -20.75 -20.49 16.70
C CYS A 689 -20.53 -21.36 15.44
N LEU A 690 -19.34 -21.27 14.84
CA LEU A 690 -18.99 -22.13 13.71
C LEU A 690 -18.79 -23.58 14.18
N SER A 691 -19.15 -24.55 13.35
CA SER A 691 -19.05 -25.98 13.70
C SER A 691 -17.63 -26.40 14.09
N SER A 692 -17.50 -27.05 15.24
CA SER A 692 -16.23 -27.53 15.80
C SER A 692 -16.49 -28.54 16.91
N GLY A 693 -15.58 -29.50 17.09
CA GLY A 693 -15.69 -30.51 18.14
C GLY A 693 -15.18 -30.09 19.52
N TYR A 694 -14.43 -28.99 19.62
CA TYR A 694 -13.84 -28.52 20.90
C TYR A 694 -13.42 -27.05 20.93
N ALA A 695 -13.29 -26.38 19.77
CA ALA A 695 -12.78 -25.01 19.66
C ALA A 695 -13.88 -24.01 19.27
N ILE A 696 -13.74 -22.76 19.69
CA ILE A 696 -14.56 -21.64 19.21
C ILE A 696 -13.78 -20.89 18.14
N TYR A 697 -14.32 -20.78 16.93
CA TYR A 697 -13.71 -20.04 15.82
C TYR A 697 -14.25 -18.62 15.74
N ILE A 698 -13.40 -17.69 15.30
CA ILE A 698 -13.75 -16.27 15.03
C ILE A 698 -13.46 -15.86 13.59
N HIS A 699 -12.87 -16.76 12.80
CA HIS A 699 -12.68 -16.58 11.38
C HIS A 699 -12.49 -17.94 10.69
N SER A 700 -12.99 -18.04 9.47
CA SER A 700 -12.78 -19.16 8.56
C SER A 700 -12.84 -18.65 7.13
N ILE A 701 -11.97 -19.18 6.26
CA ILE A 701 -11.95 -18.83 4.82
C ILE A 701 -12.97 -19.65 4.01
N ASP A 702 -13.44 -20.78 4.55
CA ASP A 702 -14.25 -21.75 3.81
C ASP A 702 -15.74 -21.76 4.22
N SER A 703 -16.06 -21.19 5.39
CA SER A 703 -17.41 -21.28 5.97
C SER A 703 -17.69 -20.13 6.93
N LEU A 704 -18.93 -19.63 6.95
CA LEU A 704 -19.34 -18.57 7.86
C LEU A 704 -20.37 -19.10 8.86
N SER A 705 -20.26 -18.66 10.11
CA SER A 705 -21.30 -18.90 11.13
C SER A 705 -22.21 -17.69 11.25
N THR A 706 -23.42 -17.88 11.78
CA THR A 706 -24.32 -16.75 12.05
C THR A 706 -23.79 -15.82 13.14
N LEU A 707 -22.90 -16.29 14.02
CA LEU A 707 -22.21 -15.44 15.00
C LEU A 707 -21.19 -14.48 14.38
N ILE A 708 -20.41 -14.90 13.40
CA ILE A 708 -19.36 -14.06 12.79
C ILE A 708 -19.95 -13.25 11.62
N GLY A 709 -20.98 -13.77 10.97
CA GLY A 709 -21.54 -13.20 9.75
C GLY A 709 -20.51 -13.20 8.61
N GLU A 710 -20.61 -12.22 7.73
CA GLU A 710 -19.64 -12.00 6.64
C GLU A 710 -18.37 -11.26 7.08
N GLY A 711 -18.26 -10.91 8.36
CA GLY A 711 -17.13 -10.17 8.90
C GLY A 711 -15.83 -10.97 8.88
N THR A 712 -14.77 -10.41 8.28
CA THR A 712 -13.41 -10.95 8.39
C THR A 712 -12.70 -10.35 9.59
N TYR A 713 -12.25 -11.17 10.55
CA TYR A 713 -11.48 -10.69 11.71
C TYR A 713 -10.26 -9.85 11.28
N TYR A 714 -9.98 -8.77 12.00
CA TYR A 714 -8.93 -7.82 11.66
C TYR A 714 -7.53 -8.46 11.54
N ASN A 715 -6.86 -8.26 10.38
CA ASN A 715 -5.60 -8.89 9.99
C ASN A 715 -5.65 -10.42 9.84
N ALA A 716 -6.83 -11.05 9.78
CA ALA A 716 -6.95 -12.51 9.67
C ALA A 716 -6.17 -13.09 8.48
N ARG A 717 -6.28 -12.47 7.30
CA ARG A 717 -5.56 -12.90 6.09
C ARG A 717 -4.05 -12.89 6.28
N LYS A 718 -3.52 -11.89 7.01
CA LYS A 718 -2.09 -11.79 7.31
C LYS A 718 -1.64 -12.86 8.28
N TYR A 719 -2.42 -13.13 9.33
CA TYR A 719 -2.07 -14.20 10.27
C TYR A 719 -2.10 -15.57 9.59
N ILE A 720 -3.11 -15.84 8.76
CA ILE A 720 -3.24 -17.09 8.02
C ILE A 720 -2.09 -17.30 7.02
N SER A 721 -1.68 -16.25 6.30
CA SER A 721 -0.59 -16.36 5.33
C SER A 721 0.79 -16.45 5.97
N ALA A 722 0.98 -15.80 7.13
CA ALA A 722 2.27 -15.65 7.77
C ALA A 722 2.62 -16.76 8.77
N LEU A 723 1.63 -17.27 9.50
CA LEU A 723 1.86 -18.13 10.66
C LEU A 723 1.69 -19.61 10.30
N GLU A 724 2.39 -20.48 11.03
CA GLU A 724 2.25 -21.93 10.86
C GLU A 724 0.96 -22.47 11.49
N ASN A 725 0.49 -23.60 10.97
CA ASN A 725 -0.68 -24.26 11.56
C ASN A 725 -0.37 -24.69 13.00
N GLY A 726 -1.24 -24.32 13.94
CA GLY A 726 -1.04 -24.53 15.38
C GLY A 726 -0.35 -23.36 16.09
N ALA A 727 0.17 -22.36 15.37
CA ALA A 727 0.81 -21.19 15.98
C ALA A 727 -0.18 -20.38 16.84
N ILE A 728 0.25 -19.99 18.03
CA ILE A 728 -0.51 -19.13 18.95
C ILE A 728 0.03 -17.71 18.82
N PHE A 729 -0.87 -16.74 18.68
CA PHE A 729 -0.51 -15.33 18.55
C PHE A 729 -1.42 -14.43 19.40
N GLU A 730 -0.93 -13.22 19.66
CA GLU A 730 -1.72 -12.14 20.27
C GLU A 730 -2.25 -11.21 19.17
N GLY A 731 -3.57 -11.01 19.14
CA GLY A 731 -4.26 -10.20 18.14
C GLY A 731 -5.06 -9.04 18.73
N ALA A 732 -5.81 -8.34 17.89
CA ALA A 732 -6.78 -7.35 18.33
C ALA A 732 -7.85 -8.01 19.21
N SER A 733 -8.17 -7.38 20.34
CA SER A 733 -9.04 -7.98 21.35
C SER A 733 -10.49 -8.09 20.89
N ILE A 734 -11.16 -9.14 21.35
CA ILE A 734 -12.60 -9.36 21.17
C ILE A 734 -13.27 -9.52 22.54
N ALA A 735 -14.59 -9.32 22.57
CA ALA A 735 -15.44 -9.73 23.68
C ALA A 735 -16.42 -10.79 23.18
N ILE A 736 -16.58 -11.89 23.91
CA ILE A 736 -17.57 -12.94 23.60
C ILE A 736 -18.38 -13.28 24.85
N LYS A 737 -19.70 -13.41 24.71
CA LYS A 737 -20.63 -13.80 25.78
C LYS A 737 -21.48 -14.97 25.29
N PHE A 738 -21.31 -16.14 25.90
CA PHE A 738 -22.11 -17.31 25.56
C PHE A 738 -23.50 -17.19 26.19
N THR A 739 -24.55 -17.30 25.38
CA THR A 739 -25.95 -17.13 25.82
C THR A 739 -26.68 -18.45 25.96
N ASP A 740 -26.24 -19.49 25.23
CA ASP A 740 -26.74 -20.85 25.33
C ASP A 740 -25.59 -21.83 25.09
N ALA A 741 -25.42 -22.80 25.99
CA ALA A 741 -24.41 -23.85 25.87
C ALA A 741 -24.82 -24.96 24.88
N GLY A 742 -26.06 -24.96 24.40
CA GLY A 742 -26.57 -25.99 23.50
C GLY A 742 -26.52 -27.36 24.16
N ASP A 743 -25.90 -28.32 23.48
CA ASP A 743 -25.69 -29.70 23.95
C ASP A 743 -24.30 -29.93 24.57
N THR A 744 -23.58 -28.86 24.94
CA THR A 744 -22.21 -28.89 25.47
C THR A 744 -22.15 -28.57 26.97
N ASP A 745 -21.04 -28.91 27.64
CA ASP A 745 -20.76 -28.52 29.02
C ASP A 745 -19.69 -27.43 29.09
N LEU A 746 -20.11 -26.16 28.96
CA LEU A 746 -19.25 -24.98 29.11
C LEU A 746 -18.97 -24.61 30.58
N ALA A 747 -19.91 -24.92 31.49
CA ALA A 747 -19.90 -24.42 32.85
C ALA A 747 -18.97 -25.21 33.78
N SER A 748 -18.65 -26.47 33.47
CA SER A 748 -17.77 -27.32 34.30
C SER A 748 -16.45 -27.71 33.62
N TYR A 749 -16.42 -27.78 32.28
CA TYR A 749 -15.23 -28.16 31.54
C TYR A 749 -14.22 -26.99 31.44
N ALA A 750 -12.93 -27.33 31.34
CA ALA A 750 -11.86 -26.37 31.03
C ALA A 750 -11.86 -25.09 31.89
N GLY A 751 -12.16 -25.22 33.18
CA GLY A 751 -12.10 -24.11 34.16
C GLY A 751 -13.39 -23.31 34.33
N GLY A 752 -14.50 -23.72 33.70
CA GLY A 752 -15.84 -23.21 33.94
C GLY A 752 -16.09 -21.82 33.35
N VAL A 753 -16.72 -21.78 32.18
CA VAL A 753 -17.16 -20.55 31.52
C VAL A 753 -18.63 -20.31 31.86
N GLN A 754 -18.94 -19.18 32.48
CA GLN A 754 -20.33 -18.84 32.82
C GLN A 754 -21.09 -18.35 31.59
N LEU A 755 -22.36 -18.76 31.49
CA LEU A 755 -23.28 -18.17 30.52
C LEU A 755 -23.64 -16.75 30.93
N ASN A 756 -23.87 -15.90 29.94
CA ASN A 756 -24.25 -14.50 30.08
C ASN A 756 -23.18 -13.60 30.74
N GLU A 757 -21.92 -14.04 30.77
CA GLU A 757 -20.78 -13.21 31.16
C GLU A 757 -19.86 -12.90 29.97
N TRP A 758 -19.36 -11.67 29.89
CA TRP A 758 -18.41 -11.25 28.87
C TRP A 758 -17.01 -11.78 29.17
N LEU A 759 -16.45 -12.52 28.22
CA LEU A 759 -15.05 -12.93 28.21
C LEU A 759 -14.27 -12.04 27.24
N TYR A 760 -13.11 -11.59 27.69
CA TYR A 760 -12.21 -10.75 26.89
C TYR A 760 -11.01 -11.54 26.44
N LEU A 761 -10.84 -11.65 25.11
CA LEU A 761 -9.85 -12.52 24.50
C LEU A 761 -8.93 -11.69 23.60
N ASN A 762 -7.64 -11.96 23.66
CA ASN A 762 -6.64 -11.40 22.75
C ASN A 762 -5.66 -12.45 22.23
N LYS A 763 -5.86 -13.73 22.57
CA LYS A 763 -5.01 -14.86 22.17
C LYS A 763 -5.79 -15.79 21.27
N PHE A 764 -5.16 -16.14 20.16
CA PHE A 764 -5.76 -16.93 19.10
C PHE A 764 -4.78 -17.95 18.56
N GLN A 765 -5.29 -18.95 17.86
CA GLN A 765 -4.50 -20.01 17.27
C GLN A 765 -4.90 -20.24 15.81
N ILE A 766 -3.90 -20.42 14.93
CA ILE A 766 -4.13 -20.86 13.56
C ILE A 766 -4.48 -22.34 13.56
N MET A 767 -5.59 -22.70 12.93
CA MET A 767 -6.14 -24.05 12.96
C MET A 767 -6.58 -24.51 11.56
N ASN A 768 -6.87 -25.81 11.44
CA ASN A 768 -7.42 -26.46 10.25
C ASN A 768 -6.62 -26.17 8.97
N SER A 769 -5.31 -26.47 9.00
CA SER A 769 -4.45 -26.28 7.83
C SER A 769 -4.42 -24.82 7.33
N LYS A 770 -4.38 -23.88 8.28
CA LYS A 770 -4.38 -22.43 8.03
C LYS A 770 -5.70 -21.89 7.42
N SER A 771 -6.83 -22.57 7.60
CA SER A 771 -8.13 -22.05 7.15
C SER A 771 -8.96 -21.40 8.25
N HIS A 772 -8.59 -21.55 9.53
CA HIS A 772 -9.38 -21.05 10.67
C HIS A 772 -8.52 -20.31 11.70
N ILE A 773 -9.16 -19.38 12.42
CA ILE A 773 -8.62 -18.76 13.63
C ILE A 773 -9.51 -19.15 14.82
N GLY A 774 -8.93 -19.91 15.75
CA GLY A 774 -9.58 -20.36 16.98
C GLY A 774 -9.23 -19.50 18.19
N CYS A 775 -10.19 -19.31 19.09
CA CYS A 775 -9.99 -18.65 20.37
C CYS A 775 -9.21 -19.54 21.34
N ILE A 776 -8.24 -18.95 22.04
CA ILE A 776 -7.64 -19.58 23.22
C ILE A 776 -8.53 -19.33 24.44
N ASN A 777 -8.91 -20.41 25.12
CA ASN A 777 -9.63 -20.36 26.38
C ASN A 777 -8.71 -19.74 27.47
N PRO A 778 -9.13 -18.63 28.10
CA PRO A 778 -8.29 -17.92 29.07
C PRO A 778 -8.07 -18.73 30.36
N ASN A 779 -8.97 -19.65 30.70
CA ASN A 779 -8.89 -20.46 31.92
C ASN A 779 -7.91 -21.64 31.78
N THR A 780 -7.70 -22.16 30.57
CA THR A 780 -6.79 -23.29 30.32
C THR A 780 -5.50 -22.90 29.61
N GLY A 781 -5.49 -21.77 28.91
CA GLY A 781 -4.38 -21.37 28.05
C GLY A 781 -4.25 -22.19 26.76
N ASN A 782 -5.29 -22.94 26.37
CA ASN A 782 -5.34 -23.71 25.11
C ASN A 782 -6.68 -23.51 24.37
N ASN A 783 -6.85 -24.11 23.20
CA ASN A 783 -8.03 -23.96 22.34
C ASN A 783 -9.21 -24.89 22.69
N ASN A 784 -9.18 -25.61 23.82
CA ASN A 784 -10.25 -26.51 24.22
C ASN A 784 -11.28 -25.76 25.10
N TRP A 785 -12.52 -25.69 24.62
CA TRP A 785 -13.64 -25.00 25.27
C TRP A 785 -14.66 -25.96 25.87
N PHE A 786 -14.87 -27.14 25.28
CA PHE A 786 -15.83 -28.17 25.72
C PHE A 786 -15.33 -29.58 25.34
N SER A 787 -15.78 -30.62 26.04
CA SER A 787 -15.40 -32.04 25.78
C SER A 787 -16.40 -32.84 24.95
N THR A 788 -17.64 -32.38 24.84
CA THR A 788 -18.76 -33.09 24.18
C THR A 788 -19.66 -32.09 23.46
N GLY A 789 -20.38 -32.55 22.44
CA GLY A 789 -21.26 -31.73 21.60
C GLY A 789 -20.50 -30.98 20.49
N ALA A 790 -21.16 -30.01 19.85
CA ALA A 790 -20.60 -29.28 18.71
C ALA A 790 -20.81 -27.76 18.85
N ALA A 791 -19.79 -26.96 18.51
CA ALA A 791 -19.87 -25.50 18.66
C ALA A 791 -21.08 -24.85 17.95
N GLN A 792 -21.56 -25.42 16.84
CA GLN A 792 -22.75 -24.93 16.13
C GLN A 792 -24.06 -24.98 16.92
N THR A 793 -24.11 -25.70 18.05
CA THR A 793 -25.27 -25.71 18.95
C THR A 793 -25.19 -24.61 20.00
N ILE A 794 -24.00 -24.04 20.23
CA ILE A 794 -23.74 -22.95 21.17
C ILE A 794 -24.15 -21.63 20.52
N SER A 795 -24.90 -20.81 21.26
CA SER A 795 -25.23 -19.43 20.87
C SER A 795 -24.42 -18.43 21.69
N ALA A 796 -24.01 -17.32 21.05
CA ALA A 796 -23.22 -16.28 21.67
C ALA A 796 -23.53 -14.90 21.11
N GLU A 797 -23.04 -13.88 21.80
CA GLU A 797 -22.86 -12.51 21.33
C GLU A 797 -21.35 -12.22 21.23
N ILE A 798 -20.94 -11.46 20.22
CA ILE A 798 -19.53 -11.12 19.99
C ILE A 798 -19.38 -9.66 19.59
N LEU A 799 -18.40 -8.98 20.19
CA LEU A 799 -17.87 -7.70 19.74
C LEU A 799 -16.46 -7.94 19.19
N MET A 800 -16.24 -7.65 17.90
CA MET A 800 -14.95 -7.93 17.26
C MET A 800 -14.56 -6.86 16.22
N PRO A 801 -13.27 -6.51 16.11
CA PRO A 801 -12.76 -5.70 15.02
C PRO A 801 -12.63 -6.54 13.74
N THR A 802 -13.08 -5.99 12.61
CA THR A 802 -13.07 -6.62 11.29
C THR A 802 -12.33 -5.79 10.24
N GLU A 803 -12.11 -6.38 9.07
CA GLU A 803 -11.56 -5.75 7.86
C GLU A 803 -12.63 -5.17 6.93
N ASN A 804 -13.82 -4.82 7.44
CA ASN A 804 -14.90 -4.28 6.59
C ASN A 804 -14.52 -2.95 5.91
N GLU A 805 -13.63 -2.17 6.53
CA GLU A 805 -13.02 -0.99 5.88
C GLU A 805 -11.81 -1.41 5.06
N THR A 806 -11.86 -1.13 3.76
CA THR A 806 -10.81 -1.52 2.80
C THR A 806 -9.76 -0.44 2.54
N ALA A 807 -10.04 0.81 2.94
CA ALA A 807 -9.18 1.96 2.69
C ALA A 807 -7.83 1.83 3.42
N GLU A 808 -6.74 2.22 2.74
CA GLU A 808 -5.38 2.09 3.28
C GLU A 808 -4.59 3.39 3.27
N PHE A 809 -3.84 3.61 4.35
CA PHE A 809 -3.04 4.82 4.55
C PHE A 809 -1.68 4.50 5.17
N ASP A 810 -0.70 5.37 4.90
CA ASP A 810 0.55 5.38 5.66
C ASP A 810 0.38 6.08 7.03
N SER A 811 -0.35 7.20 7.03
CA SER A 811 -0.78 7.90 8.24
C SER A 811 -2.27 7.58 8.45
N LEU A 812 -2.59 6.81 9.48
CA LEU A 812 -3.92 6.26 9.69
C LEU A 812 -4.80 7.29 10.44
N PRO A 813 -6.07 7.50 10.02
CA PRO A 813 -7.05 8.27 10.78
C PRO A 813 -7.64 7.36 11.87
N TRP A 814 -6.80 6.98 12.83
CA TRP A 814 -7.12 5.91 13.76
C TRP A 814 -8.20 6.30 14.76
N VAL A 815 -9.03 5.33 15.10
CA VAL A 815 -10.10 5.47 16.07
C VAL A 815 -10.00 4.35 17.09
N ASP A 816 -9.96 4.72 18.37
CA ASP A 816 -10.14 3.79 19.48
C ASP A 816 -11.55 3.93 20.04
N ILE A 817 -12.17 2.79 20.32
CA ILE A 817 -13.51 2.69 20.90
C ILE A 817 -13.36 2.19 22.33
N PHE A 818 -14.02 2.86 23.25
CA PHE A 818 -13.97 2.52 24.67
C PHE A 818 -15.39 2.42 25.22
N GLY A 819 -15.69 1.36 25.96
CA GLY A 819 -17.02 1.13 26.54
C GLY A 819 -17.33 -0.35 26.73
N ASN A 820 -18.42 -0.62 27.47
CA ASN A 820 -18.96 -1.98 27.63
C ASN A 820 -19.53 -2.48 26.29
N PRO A 821 -19.34 -3.76 25.92
CA PRO A 821 -19.82 -4.29 24.64
C PRO A 821 -21.31 -4.05 24.38
N GLU A 822 -22.17 -4.21 25.40
CA GLU A 822 -23.62 -3.98 25.29
C GLU A 822 -23.98 -2.52 25.01
N ARG A 823 -23.24 -1.58 25.60
CA ARG A 823 -23.45 -0.14 25.37
C ARG A 823 -22.96 0.26 23.98
N ILE A 824 -21.83 -0.31 23.54
CA ILE A 824 -21.31 -0.11 22.18
C ILE A 824 -22.34 -0.64 21.17
N ALA A 825 -22.88 -1.84 21.39
CA ALA A 825 -23.91 -2.43 20.53
C ALA A 825 -25.19 -1.57 20.49
N ALA A 826 -25.65 -1.05 21.64
CA ALA A 826 -26.80 -0.15 21.69
C ALA A 826 -26.54 1.19 20.97
N THR A 827 -25.34 1.75 21.09
CA THR A 827 -24.97 3.03 20.46
C THR A 827 -24.74 2.87 18.95
N PHE A 828 -24.13 1.75 18.54
CA PHE A 828 -23.71 1.47 17.17
C PHE A 828 -24.18 0.08 16.74
N PRO A 829 -25.50 -0.11 16.52
CA PRO A 829 -26.07 -1.41 16.18
C PRO A 829 -25.55 -1.98 14.86
N ASN A 830 -25.08 -1.13 13.95
CA ASN A 830 -24.48 -1.52 12.66
C ASN A 830 -22.94 -1.56 12.70
N GLY A 831 -22.35 -1.50 13.91
CA GLY A 831 -20.91 -1.37 14.11
C GLY A 831 -20.38 0.06 13.91
N VAL A 832 -19.09 0.23 14.12
CA VAL A 832 -18.43 1.54 14.16
C VAL A 832 -16.95 1.43 13.80
N VAL A 833 -16.43 2.38 13.02
CA VAL A 833 -15.01 2.43 12.67
C VAL A 833 -14.15 2.61 13.91
N GLY A 834 -13.08 1.84 13.99
CA GLY A 834 -12.11 1.85 15.07
C GLY A 834 -11.88 0.50 15.72
N GLN A 835 -10.87 0.46 16.59
CA GLN A 835 -10.52 -0.72 17.38
C GLN A 835 -11.01 -0.55 18.81
N TRP A 836 -11.70 -1.56 19.33
CA TRP A 836 -12.12 -1.59 20.72
C TRP A 836 -10.93 -1.77 21.69
N ILE A 837 -10.96 -1.04 22.81
CA ILE A 837 -10.03 -1.18 23.94
C ILE A 837 -10.70 -2.01 25.03
N PRO A 838 -10.15 -3.19 25.39
CA PRO A 838 -10.74 -4.10 26.39
C PRO A 838 -10.43 -3.67 27.83
N HIS A 839 -10.74 -2.41 28.19
CA HIS A 839 -10.44 -1.87 29.51
C HIS A 839 -11.59 -0.98 30.00
N ILE A 840 -12.25 -1.41 31.09
CA ILE A 840 -13.30 -0.66 31.77
C ILE A 840 -12.72 -0.17 33.11
N PRO A 841 -12.47 1.13 33.27
CA PRO A 841 -11.84 1.64 34.46
C PRO A 841 -12.81 1.66 35.63
N VAL A 842 -12.53 0.87 36.67
CA VAL A 842 -13.25 0.89 37.94
C VAL A 842 -12.38 1.60 38.98
N ASP A 843 -12.93 2.68 39.55
CA ASP A 843 -12.46 3.47 40.70
C ASP A 843 -11.02 4.04 40.71
N GLY A 844 -10.93 5.37 40.54
CA GLY A 844 -9.83 6.19 41.08
C GLY A 844 -8.48 6.09 40.37
N GLY A 845 -8.25 6.95 39.37
CA GLY A 845 -6.94 7.12 38.72
C GLY A 845 -6.80 6.45 37.34
N ASN A 846 -7.93 6.21 36.68
CA ASN A 846 -8.09 5.47 35.44
C ASN A 846 -7.17 5.93 34.30
N VAL A 847 -6.21 5.07 33.95
CA VAL A 847 -5.33 5.22 32.78
C VAL A 847 -5.90 4.40 31.64
N VAL A 848 -6.16 5.02 30.49
CA VAL A 848 -6.55 4.33 29.26
C VAL A 848 -5.36 4.35 28.30
N ASN A 849 -4.83 3.16 27.98
CA ASN A 849 -3.78 3.00 26.97
C ASN A 849 -4.43 2.93 25.59
N LEU A 850 -3.89 3.68 24.64
CA LEU A 850 -4.36 3.66 23.25
C LEU A 850 -3.81 2.42 22.53
N ASN A 851 -4.58 1.86 21.58
CA ASN A 851 -4.17 0.64 20.84
C ASN A 851 -2.95 0.88 19.94
N LYS A 852 -2.77 2.12 19.45
CA LYS A 852 -1.67 2.51 18.57
C LYS A 852 -0.96 3.74 19.09
N LYS A 853 0.30 3.92 18.67
CA LYS A 853 1.12 5.06 19.06
C LYS A 853 0.53 6.34 18.46
N CYS A 854 0.03 7.23 19.31
CA CYS A 854 -0.43 8.53 18.86
C CYS A 854 0.74 9.35 18.32
N SER A 855 0.72 9.67 17.03
CA SER A 855 1.74 10.50 16.36
C SER A 855 1.61 11.96 16.76
N THR A 856 0.39 12.41 17.06
CA THR A 856 0.09 13.71 17.64
C THR A 856 0.14 13.63 19.16
N THR A 857 0.60 14.65 19.88
CA THR A 857 0.55 14.63 21.37
C THR A 857 -0.85 14.86 21.93
N THR A 858 -1.87 14.78 21.08
CA THR A 858 -3.26 15.11 21.34
C THR A 858 -4.19 14.20 20.56
N ALA A 859 -5.38 13.95 21.09
CA ALA A 859 -6.47 13.24 20.43
C ALA A 859 -7.79 14.01 20.60
N VAL A 860 -8.78 13.68 19.79
CA VAL A 860 -10.16 14.21 19.87
C VAL A 860 -11.06 13.12 20.42
N GLY A 861 -12.01 13.47 21.30
CA GLY A 861 -12.90 12.51 21.93
C GLY A 861 -14.36 12.92 21.86
N ASN A 862 -15.23 11.97 21.52
CA ASN A 862 -16.69 12.12 21.63
C ASN A 862 -17.24 11.00 22.50
N PHE A 863 -18.23 11.28 23.33
CA PHE A 863 -18.78 10.28 24.25
C PHE A 863 -20.26 10.42 24.52
N THR A 864 -20.88 9.32 24.94
CA THR A 864 -22.30 9.28 25.30
C THR A 864 -22.52 8.43 26.56
N PHE A 865 -23.43 8.88 27.42
CA PHE A 865 -23.87 8.14 28.61
C PHE A 865 -25.22 7.44 28.42
N ASN A 866 -25.87 7.64 27.27
CA ASN A 866 -27.26 7.29 27.01
C ASN A 866 -27.44 6.68 25.61
N ASP A 867 -26.52 5.78 25.23
CA ASP A 867 -26.60 4.97 24.01
C ASP A 867 -26.71 5.80 22.72
N GLY A 868 -26.02 6.95 22.69
CA GLY A 868 -25.97 7.83 21.52
C GLY A 868 -27.09 8.87 21.46
N ALA A 869 -28.03 8.89 22.41
CA ALA A 869 -29.13 9.87 22.41
C ALA A 869 -28.63 11.32 22.59
N THR A 870 -27.58 11.52 23.39
CA THR A 870 -26.83 12.78 23.44
C THR A 870 -25.33 12.53 23.53
N TRP A 871 -24.54 13.47 23.02
CA TRP A 871 -23.09 13.38 22.98
C TRP A 871 -22.42 14.55 23.69
N GLY A 872 -21.43 14.23 24.53
CA GLY A 872 -20.44 15.17 25.01
C GLY A 872 -19.21 15.18 24.10
N THR A 873 -18.57 16.34 23.97
CA THR A 873 -17.38 16.51 23.13
C THR A 873 -16.18 16.95 23.95
N HIS A 874 -15.01 16.39 23.63
CA HIS A 874 -13.71 16.89 24.04
C HIS A 874 -12.97 17.34 22.78
N PRO A 875 -13.01 18.64 22.45
CA PRO A 875 -12.52 19.12 21.15
C PRO A 875 -11.04 18.79 20.93
N THR A 876 -10.23 18.74 21.98
CA THR A 876 -8.86 18.17 21.98
C THR A 876 -8.44 17.86 23.41
N PHE A 877 -7.76 16.74 23.65
CA PHE A 877 -7.16 16.42 24.95
C PHE A 877 -5.72 15.88 24.80
N PRO A 878 -4.86 16.05 25.82
CA PRO A 878 -3.47 15.60 25.75
C PRO A 878 -3.37 14.08 25.88
N VAL A 879 -2.46 13.49 25.10
CA VAL A 879 -2.03 12.10 25.22
C VAL A 879 -0.62 12.06 25.78
N ASN A 880 -0.37 11.24 26.79
CA ASN A 880 0.96 11.04 27.33
C ASN A 880 1.83 10.33 26.29
N SER A 881 2.77 11.06 25.69
CA SER A 881 3.65 10.57 24.64
C SER A 881 4.67 9.52 25.12
N ARG A 882 4.83 9.32 26.43
CA ARG A 882 5.66 8.26 27.01
C ARG A 882 4.90 6.95 27.16
N THR A 883 3.79 6.98 27.90
CA THR A 883 3.01 5.78 28.20
C THR A 883 2.03 5.41 27.10
N ASN A 884 1.85 6.29 26.09
CA ASN A 884 0.83 6.19 25.05
C ASN A 884 -0.58 6.03 25.64
N SER A 885 -0.89 6.89 26.62
CA SER A 885 -2.09 6.75 27.43
C SER A 885 -2.64 8.10 27.86
N ARG A 886 -3.88 8.09 28.32
CA ARG A 886 -4.51 9.25 28.97
C ARG A 886 -4.87 8.93 30.41
N THR A 887 -4.54 9.86 31.31
CA THR A 887 -4.89 9.84 32.73
C THR A 887 -6.07 10.78 33.00
N GLY A 888 -6.78 10.56 34.12
CA GLY A 888 -7.83 11.49 34.57
C GLY A 888 -9.19 11.27 33.91
N TRP A 889 -9.46 10.03 33.47
CA TRP A 889 -10.81 9.61 33.12
C TRP A 889 -11.65 9.46 34.39
N SER A 890 -12.27 10.55 34.83
CA SER A 890 -13.23 10.50 35.94
C SER A 890 -14.59 10.08 35.39
N ASP A 891 -14.95 8.82 35.57
CA ASP A 891 -16.34 8.40 35.49
C ASP A 891 -16.77 7.87 36.86
N SER A 892 -17.63 8.61 37.54
CA SER A 892 -18.28 8.16 38.78
C SER A 892 -19.42 7.15 38.52
N ASN A 893 -19.73 6.86 37.25
CA ASN A 893 -20.82 5.96 36.84
C ASN A 893 -20.34 4.66 36.17
N GLY A 894 -19.02 4.46 35.98
CA GLY A 894 -18.25 3.21 35.76
C GLY A 894 -18.73 2.18 34.71
N SER A 895 -19.88 2.36 34.07
CA SER A 895 -20.58 1.29 33.34
C SER A 895 -21.46 1.78 32.18
N LYS A 896 -21.68 3.09 32.04
CA LYS A 896 -22.69 3.65 31.12
C LYS A 896 -22.13 4.33 29.87
N ILE A 897 -20.81 4.49 29.79
CA ILE A 897 -20.20 5.35 28.77
C ILE A 897 -19.64 4.60 27.56
N VAL A 898 -19.84 5.19 26.39
CA VAL A 898 -19.15 4.85 25.14
C VAL A 898 -18.34 6.08 24.70
N TYR A 899 -17.07 5.86 24.36
CA TYR A 899 -16.18 6.88 23.80
C TYR A 899 -15.63 6.46 22.45
N ILE A 900 -15.51 7.45 21.58
CA ILE A 900 -14.74 7.41 20.34
C ILE A 900 -13.57 8.37 20.49
N ILE A 901 -12.35 7.85 20.32
CA ILE A 901 -11.11 8.61 20.42
C ILE A 901 -10.42 8.58 19.06
N SER A 902 -10.31 9.73 18.40
CA SER A 902 -9.70 9.86 17.08
C SER A 902 -8.31 10.49 17.17
N TYR A 903 -7.31 9.90 16.50
CA TYR A 903 -5.94 10.41 16.44
C TYR A 903 -5.15 9.90 15.22
N GLU A 904 -4.09 10.61 14.86
CA GLU A 904 -3.15 10.17 13.83
C GLU A 904 -2.16 9.15 14.40
N THR A 905 -1.92 8.05 13.69
CA THR A 905 -0.84 7.07 13.97
C THR A 905 -0.18 6.64 12.66
N HIS A 906 1.10 6.30 12.71
CA HIS A 906 1.74 5.65 11.59
C HIS A 906 1.28 4.21 11.43
N SER A 907 1.17 3.77 10.17
CA SER A 907 1.04 2.37 9.80
C SER A 907 2.34 1.59 10.06
N ASN A 908 2.20 0.28 10.25
CA ASN A 908 3.32 -0.65 10.16
C ASN A 908 3.88 -0.61 8.72
N PHE A 909 5.21 -0.68 8.58
CA PHE A 909 5.88 -0.72 7.27
C PHE A 909 6.52 -2.08 6.98
N THR A 910 6.47 -3.00 7.94
CA THR A 910 6.94 -4.37 7.81
C THR A 910 5.78 -5.34 7.85
N GLU A 911 5.96 -6.49 7.21
CA GLU A 911 5.05 -7.63 7.29
C GLU A 911 5.83 -8.92 7.55
N PRO A 912 5.22 -9.91 8.23
CA PRO A 912 5.81 -11.22 8.39
C PRO A 912 6.13 -11.85 7.04
N SER A 913 7.27 -12.55 6.97
CA SER A 913 7.74 -13.13 5.72
C SER A 913 8.65 -14.34 5.96
N ASN A 914 8.81 -15.17 4.94
CA ASN A 914 9.76 -16.27 5.01
C ASN A 914 11.19 -15.76 5.08
N SER A 915 12.02 -16.40 5.90
CA SER A 915 13.46 -16.13 5.92
C SER A 915 14.06 -16.49 4.57
N SER A 916 14.40 -15.47 3.80
CA SER A 916 14.84 -15.60 2.41
C SER A 916 16.35 -15.37 2.26
N VAL A 917 16.86 -15.52 1.03
CA VAL A 917 18.29 -15.44 0.70
C VAL A 917 18.84 -14.07 1.09
N VAL A 918 19.99 -14.05 1.76
CA VAL A 918 20.67 -12.78 2.06
C VAL A 918 21.48 -12.35 0.84
N VAL A 919 21.11 -11.20 0.28
CA VAL A 919 21.83 -10.55 -0.81
C VAL A 919 22.77 -9.49 -0.24
N GLY A 920 24.06 -9.58 -0.53
CA GLY A 920 25.09 -8.74 0.08
C GLY A 920 25.62 -9.32 1.40
N GLY A 921 25.05 -8.89 2.53
CA GLY A 921 25.48 -9.37 3.86
C GLY A 921 24.59 -8.91 5.02
N VAL A 922 25.01 -9.20 6.25
CA VAL A 922 24.28 -8.83 7.48
C VAL A 922 24.75 -7.51 8.07
N GLY A 923 23.84 -6.77 8.71
CA GLY A 923 24.14 -5.55 9.46
C GLY A 923 24.52 -5.80 10.91
N ASN A 924 24.64 -4.73 11.69
CA ASN A 924 24.67 -4.82 13.15
C ASN A 924 23.27 -5.15 13.70
N VAL A 925 23.22 -5.69 14.91
CA VAL A 925 21.95 -5.84 15.63
C VAL A 925 21.56 -4.49 16.20
N TYR A 926 20.39 -3.99 15.81
CA TYR A 926 19.78 -2.82 16.40
C TYR A 926 18.84 -3.24 17.53
N ALA A 927 18.98 -2.63 18.71
CA ALA A 927 18.06 -2.83 19.83
C ALA A 927 17.51 -1.50 20.32
N THR A 928 16.22 -1.46 20.66
CA THR A 928 15.57 -0.24 21.18
C THR A 928 14.45 -0.54 22.17
N GLN A 929 14.26 0.40 23.09
CA GLN A 929 13.11 0.51 24.01
C GLN A 929 12.50 1.93 23.98
N SER A 930 12.94 2.77 23.06
CA SER A 930 12.64 4.19 23.04
C SER A 930 11.17 4.51 22.79
N ARG A 931 10.65 5.55 23.44
CA ARG A 931 9.33 6.13 23.13
C ARG A 931 9.32 7.02 21.88
N LEU A 932 10.50 7.40 21.39
CA LEU A 932 10.68 8.41 20.36
C LEU A 932 10.68 7.75 18.98
N VAL A 933 9.93 8.34 18.03
CA VAL A 933 9.84 7.84 16.65
C VAL A 933 11.22 7.77 16.01
N ASP A 934 12.05 8.80 16.21
CA ASP A 934 13.39 8.93 15.63
C ASP A 934 14.42 7.91 16.15
N TYR A 935 14.03 7.08 17.13
CA TYR A 935 14.87 6.05 17.76
C TYR A 935 14.21 4.66 17.67
N GLY A 936 13.40 4.43 16.65
CA GLY A 936 12.87 3.12 16.29
C GLY A 936 11.54 2.77 16.97
N ASN A 937 10.78 3.72 17.52
CA ASN A 937 9.47 3.41 18.11
C ASN A 937 8.47 2.88 17.05
N ARG A 938 8.51 3.42 15.83
CA ARG A 938 7.73 2.91 14.69
C ARG A 938 8.19 1.50 14.28
N LEU A 939 9.50 1.29 14.19
CA LEU A 939 10.11 -0.03 13.90
C LEU A 939 9.69 -1.08 14.93
N GLN A 940 9.79 -0.77 16.22
CA GLN A 940 9.43 -1.68 17.32
C GLN A 940 7.96 -2.11 17.25
N ALA A 941 7.04 -1.16 17.08
CA ALA A 941 5.61 -1.47 16.94
C ALA A 941 5.31 -2.26 15.66
N SER A 942 6.02 -1.97 14.56
CA SER A 942 5.87 -2.69 13.29
C SER A 942 6.32 -4.16 13.37
N LEU A 943 7.32 -4.47 14.21
CA LEU A 943 7.84 -5.83 14.40
C LEU A 943 7.07 -6.62 15.47
N THR A 944 6.74 -5.97 16.59
CA THR A 944 6.26 -6.67 17.79
C THR A 944 4.81 -6.38 18.14
N GLY A 945 4.20 -5.32 17.59
CA GLY A 945 2.93 -4.76 18.05
C GLY A 945 3.05 -3.92 19.33
N ASN A 946 4.19 -3.97 20.02
CA ASN A 946 4.42 -3.28 21.28
C ASN A 946 5.09 -1.92 21.08
N ILE A 947 4.72 -0.94 21.91
CA ILE A 947 5.24 0.44 21.85
C ILE A 947 6.30 0.62 22.93
N GLY A 948 7.50 1.08 22.55
CA GLY A 948 8.55 1.50 23.49
C GLY A 948 8.10 2.70 24.33
N LYS A 949 8.47 2.72 25.61
CA LYS A 949 8.03 3.71 26.61
C LYS A 949 9.20 4.45 27.25
N ARG A 950 10.44 4.02 27.02
CA ARG A 950 11.63 4.62 27.64
C ARG A 950 11.78 6.08 27.23
N GLU A 951 11.79 6.96 28.22
CA GLU A 951 11.83 8.42 27.98
C GLU A 951 13.21 8.96 27.62
N GLY A 952 14.27 8.41 28.19
CA GLY A 952 15.64 8.87 28.02
C GLY A 952 16.64 7.98 28.74
N GLY A 953 17.93 8.28 28.57
CA GLY A 953 19.03 7.48 29.13
C GLY A 953 20.16 7.31 28.11
N ALA A 954 21.31 6.82 28.56
CA ALA A 954 22.48 6.65 27.68
C ALA A 954 22.26 5.51 26.66
N TYR A 955 21.53 4.47 27.06
CA TYR A 955 21.32 3.26 26.26
C TYR A 955 19.83 2.92 26.12
N LEU A 956 19.05 3.87 25.61
CA LEU A 956 17.65 3.63 25.20
C LEU A 956 17.54 2.93 23.83
N GLN A 957 18.60 3.00 23.03
CA GLN A 957 18.84 2.18 21.84
C GLN A 957 20.34 1.93 21.68
N GLU A 958 20.71 0.90 20.93
CA GLU A 958 22.10 0.62 20.59
C GLU A 958 22.24 -0.18 19.28
N TYR A 959 23.42 -0.10 18.67
CA TYR A 959 23.88 -1.02 17.64
C TYR A 959 25.00 -1.87 18.22
N VAL A 960 24.86 -3.19 18.16
CA VAL A 960 25.90 -4.13 18.60
C VAL A 960 26.40 -4.98 17.43
N PRO A 961 27.73 -5.23 17.32
CA PRO A 961 28.27 -6.06 16.26
C PRO A 961 27.78 -7.52 16.32
N VAL A 962 27.56 -8.11 15.15
CA VAL A 962 27.42 -9.55 14.99
C VAL A 962 28.80 -10.20 15.09
N THR A 963 28.97 -11.13 16.03
CA THR A 963 30.26 -11.80 16.32
C THR A 963 30.41 -13.12 15.58
N LYS A 964 29.31 -13.77 15.20
CA LYS A 964 29.27 -15.00 14.41
C LYS A 964 28.00 -15.01 13.57
N HIS A 965 28.10 -15.39 12.30
CA HIS A 965 26.95 -15.75 11.46
C HIS A 965 27.43 -16.68 10.34
N THR A 966 26.51 -17.38 9.68
CA THR A 966 26.82 -18.21 8.51
C THR A 966 25.64 -18.19 7.53
N ASN A 967 25.95 -17.98 6.25
CA ASN A 967 25.00 -18.14 5.16
C ASN A 967 25.17 -19.56 4.60
N TYR A 968 24.12 -20.37 4.64
CA TYR A 968 24.25 -21.79 4.29
C TYR A 968 24.05 -22.02 2.80
N ALA A 969 25.05 -22.64 2.16
CA ALA A 969 24.95 -23.08 0.76
C ALA A 969 24.13 -24.37 0.62
N PRO A 970 23.37 -24.56 -0.47
CA PRO A 970 23.26 -23.65 -1.62
C PRO A 970 22.18 -22.55 -1.46
N ALA A 971 21.40 -22.56 -0.38
CA ALA A 971 20.24 -21.68 -0.22
C ALA A 971 20.62 -20.19 -0.01
N GLY A 972 21.80 -19.88 0.52
CA GLY A 972 22.24 -18.51 0.80
C GLY A 972 21.43 -17.80 1.89
N THR A 973 20.56 -18.53 2.61
CA THR A 973 19.80 -18.03 3.75
C THR A 973 20.68 -18.00 5.00
N LEU A 974 20.33 -17.16 5.98
CA LEU A 974 20.82 -17.33 7.34
C LEU A 974 20.32 -18.68 7.83
N GLY A 975 21.23 -19.56 8.24
CA GLY A 975 20.85 -20.93 8.54
C GLY A 975 20.85 -21.30 10.01
N TRP A 976 20.13 -22.39 10.22
CA TRP A 976 19.90 -23.15 11.43
C TRP A 976 20.06 -24.62 11.03
N THR A 977 21.12 -25.30 11.45
CA THR A 977 21.38 -26.72 11.12
C THR A 977 20.67 -27.68 12.08
N SER A 978 19.70 -27.20 12.85
CA SER A 978 19.15 -27.86 14.05
C SER A 978 20.20 -28.18 15.15
N ALA A 979 21.49 -27.88 14.93
CA ALA A 979 22.51 -27.89 15.96
C ALA A 979 22.48 -26.56 16.73
N ILE A 980 22.35 -26.65 18.05
CA ILE A 980 22.41 -25.50 18.96
C ILE A 980 23.75 -24.79 18.78
N GLY A 981 23.75 -23.49 18.49
CA GLY A 981 24.96 -22.64 18.42
C GLY A 981 25.37 -22.16 17.03
N ASP A 982 24.61 -22.48 15.98
CA ASP A 982 24.84 -22.00 14.60
C ASP A 982 24.07 -20.73 14.25
N GLU A 983 23.26 -20.22 15.18
CA GLU A 983 22.52 -18.98 15.03
C GLU A 983 23.45 -17.75 14.98
N PRO A 984 23.03 -16.62 14.35
CA PRO A 984 23.81 -15.39 14.42
C PRO A 984 23.95 -14.91 15.87
N LEU A 985 25.19 -14.69 16.29
CA LEU A 985 25.56 -14.22 17.62
C LEU A 985 25.93 -12.74 17.58
N HIS A 986 25.67 -12.02 18.67
CA HIS A 986 26.08 -10.64 18.83
C HIS A 986 26.76 -10.41 20.18
N THR A 987 27.48 -9.29 20.32
CA THR A 987 28.01 -8.88 21.63
C THR A 987 26.88 -8.59 22.62
N PRO A 988 27.09 -8.71 23.95
CA PRO A 988 26.05 -8.43 24.95
C PRO A 988 25.41 -7.05 24.77
N LEU A 989 24.09 -6.98 24.92
CA LEU A 989 23.35 -5.71 24.96
C LEU A 989 23.64 -4.94 26.25
N SER A 990 23.67 -3.61 26.14
CA SER A 990 23.85 -2.66 27.24
C SER A 990 22.62 -1.76 27.45
N LEU A 991 21.46 -2.11 26.89
CA LEU A 991 20.20 -1.40 27.09
C LEU A 991 19.91 -1.11 28.58
N ASP A 992 19.52 0.14 28.85
CA ASP A 992 19.18 0.60 30.19
C ASP A 992 18.10 -0.29 30.85
N THR A 993 18.15 -0.39 32.17
CA THR A 993 17.03 -0.90 32.96
C THR A 993 15.79 -0.01 32.76
N PRO A 994 14.63 -0.56 32.33
CA PRO A 994 13.42 0.22 32.14
C PRO A 994 12.80 0.57 33.50
N ASN A 995 12.54 1.86 33.73
CA ASN A 995 11.84 2.36 34.93
C ASN A 995 10.35 2.67 34.67
N ASP A 996 9.86 2.32 33.49
CA ASP A 996 8.51 2.56 32.97
C ASP A 996 7.88 1.28 32.40
N SER A 997 8.45 0.12 32.71
CA SER A 997 8.04 -1.16 32.15
C SER A 997 8.00 -1.13 30.60
N SER A 998 8.95 -0.41 29.99
CA SER A 998 9.06 -0.39 28.53
C SER A 998 9.34 -1.79 27.98
N PRO A 999 8.62 -2.25 26.95
CA PRO A 999 9.07 -3.38 26.14
C PRO A 999 10.26 -2.95 25.27
N ALA A 1000 11.03 -3.92 24.79
CA ALA A 1000 12.13 -3.68 23.85
C ALA A 1000 12.12 -4.69 22.70
N VAL A 1001 12.90 -4.41 21.67
CA VAL A 1001 13.11 -5.31 20.53
C VAL A 1001 14.58 -5.31 20.15
N LYS A 1002 15.08 -6.45 19.65
CA LYS A 1002 16.33 -6.53 18.90
C LYS A 1002 16.08 -7.07 17.50
N ALA A 1003 16.75 -6.49 16.50
CA ALA A 1003 16.60 -6.89 15.11
C ALA A 1003 17.94 -6.82 14.35
N LEU A 1004 18.21 -7.88 13.58
CA LEU A 1004 19.30 -7.97 12.62
C LEU A 1004 18.78 -7.65 11.22
N SER A 1005 19.43 -6.70 10.54
CA SER A 1005 19.05 -6.29 9.20
C SER A 1005 19.78 -7.08 8.11
N THR A 1006 19.05 -7.40 7.05
CA THR A 1006 19.51 -8.03 5.81
C THR A 1006 18.73 -7.45 4.62
N VAL A 1007 19.16 -7.78 3.40
CA VAL A 1007 18.41 -7.51 2.17
C VAL A 1007 18.11 -8.85 1.52
N THR A 1008 16.89 -9.03 1.04
CA THR A 1008 16.48 -10.19 0.25
C THR A 1008 15.98 -9.74 -1.12
N GLU A 1009 16.08 -10.63 -2.09
CA GLU A 1009 15.42 -10.51 -3.37
C GLU A 1009 14.13 -11.32 -3.38
N LYS A 1010 13.07 -10.76 -3.96
CA LYS A 1010 11.83 -11.44 -4.29
C LYS A 1010 11.32 -10.88 -5.60
N ASP A 1011 11.12 -11.76 -6.58
CA ASP A 1011 10.53 -11.42 -7.87
C ASP A 1011 11.27 -10.28 -8.63
N GLY A 1012 12.61 -10.27 -8.60
CA GLY A 1012 13.44 -9.24 -9.23
C GLY A 1012 13.45 -7.90 -8.48
N LEU A 1013 12.81 -7.81 -7.31
CA LEU A 1013 12.79 -6.63 -6.45
C LEU A 1013 13.52 -6.90 -5.13
N LEU A 1014 14.09 -5.83 -4.56
CA LEU A 1014 14.82 -5.88 -3.30
C LEU A 1014 13.92 -5.47 -2.15
N TYR A 1015 14.04 -6.18 -1.02
CA TYR A 1015 13.29 -5.95 0.20
C TYR A 1015 14.22 -5.88 1.41
N PHE A 1016 13.93 -4.98 2.35
CA PHE A 1016 14.65 -4.89 3.62
C PHE A 1016 14.08 -5.92 4.60
N GLN A 1017 14.89 -6.88 5.05
CA GLN A 1017 14.47 -8.01 5.88
C GLN A 1017 15.10 -7.91 7.28
N LEU A 1018 14.31 -8.24 8.30
CA LEU A 1018 14.64 -8.09 9.72
C LEU A 1018 14.35 -9.39 10.46
N HIS A 1019 15.37 -9.94 11.11
CA HIS A 1019 15.26 -11.10 12.00
C HIS A 1019 15.45 -10.68 13.44
N GLY A 1020 14.63 -11.17 14.36
CA GLY A 1020 14.76 -10.70 15.73
C GLY A 1020 13.79 -11.26 16.75
N ALA A 1021 13.82 -10.64 17.92
CA ALA A 1021 12.99 -11.01 19.05
C ALA A 1021 12.53 -9.78 19.84
N GLU A 1022 11.34 -9.90 20.42
CA GLU A 1022 10.92 -9.08 21.55
C GLU A 1022 11.84 -9.36 22.75
N LEU A 1023 12.13 -8.31 23.52
CA LEU A 1023 12.91 -8.37 24.75
C LEU A 1023 12.03 -7.91 25.92
N LYS A 1024 12.04 -8.70 27.00
CA LYS A 1024 11.37 -8.36 28.27
C LYS A 1024 12.41 -8.20 29.37
N TYR A 1025 12.26 -7.12 30.13
CA TYR A 1025 13.05 -6.91 31.33
C TYR A 1025 12.36 -7.54 32.53
N THR A 1026 13.11 -8.28 33.34
CA THR A 1026 12.57 -8.91 34.54
C THR A 1026 13.31 -8.40 35.78
N ALA A 1027 12.69 -7.43 36.47
CA ALA A 1027 13.12 -7.03 37.80
C ALA A 1027 12.76 -8.13 38.80
N ARG A 1028 13.73 -8.70 39.53
CA ARG A 1028 13.40 -9.53 40.70
C ARG A 1028 14.14 -9.03 41.93
N THR A 1029 13.37 -8.72 42.95
CA THR A 1029 13.87 -8.41 44.29
C THR A 1029 14.04 -9.68 45.09
N THR A 1030 14.90 -9.65 46.10
CA THR A 1030 15.14 -10.77 47.02
C THR A 1030 13.90 -11.27 47.75
N ALA A 1031 12.86 -10.44 47.88
CA ALA A 1031 11.58 -10.80 48.50
C ALA A 1031 10.81 -11.89 47.72
N ASN A 1032 11.04 -12.00 46.41
CA ASN A 1032 10.35 -12.97 45.54
C ASN A 1032 11.08 -14.32 45.44
N MET A 1033 12.18 -14.50 46.20
CA MET A 1033 13.08 -15.64 46.07
C MET A 1033 12.89 -16.62 47.23
N THR A 1034 12.78 -17.90 46.92
CA THR A 1034 12.83 -18.95 47.95
C THR A 1034 14.30 -19.23 48.29
N VAL A 1035 14.66 -19.19 49.57
CA VAL A 1035 16.05 -19.44 50.00
C VAL A 1035 16.36 -20.94 49.94
N ILE A 1036 17.48 -21.30 49.32
CA ILE A 1036 18.07 -22.64 49.35
C ILE A 1036 19.38 -22.56 50.14
N ASN A 1037 19.42 -23.21 51.29
CA ASN A 1037 20.63 -23.31 52.11
C ASN A 1037 21.35 -24.63 51.84
N ALA A 1038 22.66 -24.58 51.67
CA ALA A 1038 23.48 -25.77 51.57
C ALA A 1038 23.30 -26.69 52.80
N GLY A 1039 23.18 -27.98 52.57
CA GLY A 1039 22.94 -29.03 53.56
C GLY A 1039 21.50 -29.13 54.06
N SER A 1040 20.57 -28.30 53.56
CA SER A 1040 19.14 -28.37 53.90
C SER A 1040 18.33 -29.02 52.77
N PRO A 1041 17.30 -29.84 53.07
CA PRO A 1041 16.38 -30.33 52.06
C PRO A 1041 15.67 -29.17 51.36
N THR A 1042 15.65 -29.20 50.03
CA THR A 1042 14.85 -28.27 49.23
C THR A 1042 13.47 -28.87 48.99
N GLY A 1043 12.45 -28.00 48.90
CA GLY A 1043 11.20 -28.37 48.22
C GLY A 1043 11.44 -28.64 46.72
N SER A 1044 10.38 -28.97 45.98
CA SER A 1044 10.47 -29.08 44.53
C SER A 1044 10.98 -27.78 43.91
N ILE A 1045 11.89 -27.93 42.95
CA ILE A 1045 12.40 -26.84 42.14
C ILE A 1045 11.49 -26.72 40.92
N THR A 1046 10.93 -25.53 40.71
CA THR A 1046 9.97 -25.27 39.63
C THR A 1046 10.64 -24.43 38.55
N LYS A 1047 10.54 -24.87 37.29
CA LYS A 1047 11.04 -24.15 36.12
C LYS A 1047 10.54 -22.70 36.12
N GLY A 1048 11.43 -21.74 35.86
CA GLY A 1048 11.16 -20.30 35.81
C GLY A 1048 11.13 -19.60 37.18
N LYS A 1049 11.19 -20.34 38.29
CA LYS A 1049 11.27 -19.78 39.64
C LYS A 1049 12.72 -19.47 40.03
N VAL A 1050 12.91 -18.37 40.78
CA VAL A 1050 14.23 -17.94 41.25
C VAL A 1050 14.40 -18.27 42.73
N TYR A 1051 15.57 -18.82 43.04
CA TYR A 1051 15.97 -19.26 44.36
C TYR A 1051 17.22 -18.52 44.79
N LEU A 1052 17.31 -18.17 46.05
CA LEU A 1052 18.50 -17.54 46.61
C LEU A 1052 19.37 -18.62 47.26
N PHE A 1053 20.43 -19.04 46.56
CA PHE A 1053 21.36 -20.06 47.04
C PHE A 1053 22.31 -19.43 48.08
N LYS A 1054 22.49 -20.11 49.22
CA LYS A 1054 23.32 -19.64 50.34
C LYS A 1054 24.10 -20.78 51.00
N GLY A 1055 25.31 -20.48 51.44
CA GLY A 1055 26.12 -21.37 52.28
C GLY A 1055 26.90 -22.45 51.52
N PHE A 1056 27.02 -22.33 50.19
CA PHE A 1056 27.89 -23.18 49.36
C PHE A 1056 29.34 -22.70 49.41
N ASP A 1057 30.29 -23.59 49.20
CA ASP A 1057 31.73 -23.26 49.24
C ASP A 1057 32.14 -22.44 47.99
N ASN A 1058 31.48 -22.66 46.84
CA ASN A 1058 31.65 -21.82 45.66
C ASN A 1058 30.86 -20.50 45.78
N ALA A 1059 31.59 -19.40 45.97
CA ALA A 1059 31.02 -18.05 46.04
C ALA A 1059 30.26 -17.61 44.77
N LEU A 1060 30.55 -18.22 43.62
CA LEU A 1060 29.82 -17.96 42.39
C LEU A 1060 28.36 -18.46 42.44
N ILE A 1061 28.04 -19.44 43.29
CA ILE A 1061 26.68 -19.98 43.39
C ILE A 1061 25.87 -19.32 44.51
N ASN A 1062 26.50 -18.67 45.48
CA ASN A 1062 25.83 -17.97 46.58
C ASN A 1062 25.13 -16.67 46.13
N ARG A 1063 24.14 -16.79 45.25
CA ARG A 1063 23.43 -15.70 44.57
C ARG A 1063 22.02 -16.15 44.15
N PRO A 1064 21.20 -15.25 43.57
CA PRO A 1064 19.97 -15.65 42.91
C PRO A 1064 20.26 -16.59 41.72
N ILE A 1065 19.54 -17.71 41.66
CA ILE A 1065 19.64 -18.74 40.62
C ILE A 1065 18.22 -19.02 40.09
N ILE A 1066 18.02 -19.00 38.78
CA ILE A 1066 16.77 -19.41 38.13
C ILE A 1066 16.84 -20.89 37.75
N ALA A 1067 15.76 -21.62 38.01
CA ALA A 1067 15.61 -22.99 37.55
C ALA A 1067 15.17 -23.02 36.09
N ILE A 1068 15.92 -23.70 35.23
CA ILE A 1068 15.57 -23.86 33.82
C ILE A 1068 14.77 -25.14 33.52
N GLU A 1069 14.75 -26.09 34.47
CA GLU A 1069 13.90 -27.28 34.45
C GLU A 1069 13.24 -27.53 35.80
N ASN A 1070 12.17 -28.34 35.79
CA ASN A 1070 11.58 -28.85 37.02
C ASN A 1070 12.50 -29.93 37.61
N HIS A 1071 12.71 -29.91 38.92
CA HIS A 1071 13.47 -30.94 39.61
C HIS A 1071 12.80 -31.31 40.92
N VAL A 1072 12.79 -32.61 41.23
CA VAL A 1072 12.29 -33.11 42.51
C VAL A 1072 13.12 -32.53 43.66
N GLY A 1073 12.55 -32.35 44.84
CA GLY A 1073 13.30 -31.81 45.98
C GLY A 1073 14.56 -32.65 46.27
N THR A 1074 15.69 -31.99 46.55
CA THR A 1074 16.97 -32.66 46.85
C THR A 1074 17.69 -31.92 47.98
N THR A 1075 18.78 -32.48 48.51
CA THR A 1075 19.64 -31.80 49.49
C THR A 1075 21.00 -31.55 48.84
N TRP A 1076 21.33 -30.29 48.62
CA TRP A 1076 22.59 -29.88 47.99
C TRP A 1076 23.65 -29.68 49.08
N ARG A 1077 24.79 -30.38 49.02
CA ARG A 1077 25.91 -30.23 49.95
C ARG A 1077 26.71 -28.96 49.63
N LYS A 1078 27.50 -28.51 50.61
CA LYS A 1078 28.28 -27.26 50.48
C LYS A 1078 29.24 -27.25 49.28
N HIS A 1079 29.86 -28.38 48.97
CA HIS A 1079 30.85 -28.55 47.90
C HIS A 1079 30.27 -29.04 46.56
N ASP A 1080 28.95 -29.18 46.42
CA ASP A 1080 28.33 -29.72 45.19
C ASP A 1080 28.60 -28.87 43.94
N PHE A 1081 29.02 -27.62 44.13
CA PHE A 1081 29.31 -26.67 43.05
C PHE A 1081 30.79 -26.31 42.96
N ASP A 1082 31.69 -27.04 43.62
CA ASP A 1082 33.11 -26.77 43.54
C ASP A 1082 33.61 -26.96 42.09
N GLY A 1083 34.44 -26.03 41.61
CA GLY A 1083 34.91 -26.03 40.22
C GLY A 1083 33.92 -25.47 39.19
N TYR A 1084 32.68 -25.14 39.59
CA TYR A 1084 31.71 -24.53 38.70
C TYR A 1084 32.05 -23.06 38.40
N THR A 1085 31.78 -22.62 37.17
CA THR A 1085 31.97 -21.23 36.72
C THR A 1085 30.67 -20.64 36.19
N ILE A 1086 30.62 -19.32 35.96
CA ILE A 1086 29.46 -18.64 35.36
C ILE A 1086 29.95 -17.77 34.21
N ASN A 1087 29.31 -17.88 33.03
CA ASN A 1087 29.66 -17.05 31.86
C ASN A 1087 28.88 -15.72 31.81
N SER A 1088 29.14 -14.90 30.79
CA SER A 1088 28.51 -13.58 30.59
C SER A 1088 26.98 -13.63 30.39
N THR A 1089 26.43 -14.77 29.95
CA THR A 1089 24.97 -14.96 29.87
C THR A 1089 24.39 -15.56 31.15
N GLY A 1090 25.19 -15.73 32.21
CA GLY A 1090 24.77 -16.31 33.48
C GLY A 1090 24.64 -17.84 33.48
N GLN A 1091 25.03 -18.53 32.41
CA GLN A 1091 25.03 -20.01 32.41
C GLN A 1091 26.00 -20.52 33.45
N VAL A 1092 25.53 -21.43 34.29
CA VAL A 1092 26.35 -22.17 35.24
C VAL A 1092 27.06 -23.27 34.46
N ILE A 1093 28.39 -23.34 34.55
CA ILE A 1093 29.22 -24.28 33.81
C ILE A 1093 29.86 -25.25 34.81
N ASP A 1094 29.52 -26.52 34.67
CA ASP A 1094 30.08 -27.65 35.41
C ASP A 1094 31.24 -28.26 34.62
N HIS A 1095 32.48 -28.00 35.04
CA HIS A 1095 33.70 -28.58 34.46
C HIS A 1095 33.73 -28.57 32.92
N GLY A 1096 33.26 -27.48 32.30
CA GLY A 1096 33.21 -27.29 30.84
C GLY A 1096 31.85 -27.54 30.18
N ASN A 1097 30.86 -28.10 30.90
CA ASN A 1097 29.50 -28.36 30.38
C ASN A 1097 28.47 -27.39 30.96
N VAL A 1098 27.50 -26.95 30.17
CA VAL A 1098 26.42 -26.08 30.67
C VAL A 1098 25.47 -26.88 31.58
N ASN A 1099 25.21 -26.37 32.77
CA ASN A 1099 24.26 -26.96 33.71
C ASN A 1099 22.84 -26.81 33.18
N GLY A 1100 22.15 -27.94 32.97
CA GLY A 1100 20.79 -27.98 32.43
C GLY A 1100 19.67 -27.68 33.45
N LEU A 1101 20.00 -27.48 34.73
CA LEU A 1101 19.01 -27.22 35.78
C LEU A 1101 19.04 -25.79 36.31
N LEU A 1102 20.24 -25.21 36.46
CA LEU A 1102 20.46 -23.95 37.17
C LEU A 1102 21.17 -22.91 36.30
N ARG A 1103 20.71 -21.66 36.41
CA ARG A 1103 21.35 -20.50 35.79
C ARG A 1103 21.45 -19.35 36.78
N ALA A 1104 22.57 -18.62 36.76
CA ALA A 1104 22.69 -17.38 37.53
C ALA A 1104 21.65 -16.36 37.09
N PHE A 1105 20.94 -15.78 38.06
CA PHE A 1105 19.87 -14.82 37.83
C PHE A 1105 20.31 -13.43 38.27
N GLU A 1106 20.19 -12.46 37.37
CA GLU A 1106 20.38 -11.03 37.60
C GLU A 1106 19.18 -10.27 37.03
N SER A 1107 18.89 -9.06 37.52
CA SER A 1107 17.83 -8.24 36.90
C SER A 1107 18.37 -7.69 35.58
N ARG A 1108 17.87 -8.21 34.46
CA ARG A 1108 18.35 -7.89 33.11
C ARG A 1108 17.28 -8.11 32.05
N TRP A 1109 17.58 -7.66 30.83
CA TRP A 1109 16.84 -8.06 29.63
C TRP A 1109 17.02 -9.56 29.37
N GLY A 1110 15.95 -10.22 28.89
CA GLY A 1110 15.96 -11.65 28.54
C GLY A 1110 16.82 -12.03 27.33
N ASP A 1111 17.88 -11.27 27.05
CA ASP A 1111 18.74 -11.40 25.88
C ASP A 1111 19.69 -12.60 25.98
N ASP A 1112 19.60 -13.50 25.00
CA ASP A 1112 20.42 -14.69 24.84
C ASP A 1112 21.67 -14.50 23.97
N GLN A 1113 21.92 -13.28 23.49
CA GLN A 1113 22.99 -12.94 22.55
C GLN A 1113 22.86 -13.63 21.18
N VAL A 1114 21.67 -14.18 20.90
CA VAL A 1114 21.34 -14.92 19.68
C VAL A 1114 20.24 -14.22 18.91
N ILE A 1115 20.36 -14.14 17.58
CA ILE A 1115 19.26 -13.75 16.71
C ILE A 1115 18.51 -15.01 16.26
N PRO A 1116 17.24 -15.19 16.66
CA PRO A 1116 16.45 -16.32 16.18
C PRO A 1116 16.15 -16.14 14.69
N ILE A 1117 16.32 -17.22 13.93
CA ILE A 1117 15.99 -17.26 12.50
C ILE A 1117 14.74 -18.13 12.35
N VAL A 1118 13.60 -17.48 12.13
CA VAL A 1118 12.30 -18.11 11.88
C VAL A 1118 11.75 -17.65 10.54
N SER A 1119 10.70 -18.30 10.04
CA SER A 1119 9.87 -17.76 8.96
C SER A 1119 8.56 -17.25 9.56
N GLY A 1120 8.13 -16.05 9.18
CA GLY A 1120 6.95 -15.40 9.74
C GLY A 1120 7.18 -14.96 11.19
N GLU A 1121 6.27 -15.33 12.07
CA GLU A 1121 6.36 -15.04 13.50
C GLU A 1121 6.19 -16.33 14.31
N ASP A 1122 6.88 -16.42 15.44
CA ASP A 1122 6.78 -17.52 16.40
C ASP A 1122 7.04 -16.97 17.82
N VAL A 1123 7.13 -17.85 18.81
CA VAL A 1123 7.46 -17.52 20.20
C VAL A 1123 8.64 -18.35 20.70
N LYS A 1124 9.43 -17.77 21.60
CA LYS A 1124 10.45 -18.51 22.36
C LYS A 1124 10.37 -18.18 23.85
N THR A 1125 10.97 -19.04 24.67
CA THR A 1125 11.25 -18.72 26.07
C THR A 1125 12.58 -17.99 26.17
N ASP A 1126 12.58 -16.79 26.73
CA ASP A 1126 13.77 -15.96 26.93
C ASP A 1126 14.61 -16.41 28.13
N LEU A 1127 15.76 -15.76 28.37
CA LEU A 1127 16.64 -16.13 29.49
C LEU A 1127 16.07 -15.88 30.89
N ASN A 1128 14.98 -15.14 30.99
CA ASN A 1128 14.29 -14.81 32.23
C ASN A 1128 13.08 -15.72 32.48
N GLY A 1129 12.80 -16.64 31.55
CA GLY A 1129 11.65 -17.55 31.59
C GLY A 1129 10.36 -16.95 31.03
N ASN A 1130 10.42 -15.80 30.37
CA ASN A 1130 9.25 -15.18 29.73
C ASN A 1130 9.03 -15.78 28.34
N THR A 1131 7.78 -15.92 27.92
CA THR A 1131 7.45 -16.11 26.50
C THR A 1131 7.54 -14.76 25.77
N VAL A 1132 8.34 -14.71 24.72
CA VAL A 1132 8.57 -13.54 23.88
C VAL A 1132 8.38 -13.88 22.41
N LYS A 1133 7.94 -12.90 21.63
CA LYS A 1133 7.81 -13.04 20.17
C LYS A 1133 9.17 -13.13 19.50
N VAL A 1134 9.28 -13.95 18.46
CA VAL A 1134 10.39 -13.97 17.49
C VAL A 1134 9.82 -13.78 16.08
N PHE A 1135 10.61 -13.20 15.19
CA PHE A 1135 10.09 -12.79 13.88
C PHE A 1135 11.14 -12.80 12.78
N CYS A 1136 10.66 -13.02 11.56
CA CYS A 1136 11.29 -12.61 10.31
C CYS A 1136 10.27 -11.77 9.52
N HIS A 1137 10.55 -10.48 9.38
CA HIS A 1137 9.72 -9.56 8.62
C HIS A 1137 10.51 -9.00 7.44
N HIS A 1138 9.82 -8.57 6.37
CA HIS A 1138 10.39 -7.66 5.40
C HIS A 1138 9.52 -6.42 5.22
N THR A 1139 10.00 -5.40 4.52
CA THR A 1139 9.21 -4.21 4.18
C THR A 1139 8.01 -4.57 3.31
N GLN A 1140 6.86 -3.93 3.52
CA GLN A 1140 5.68 -4.12 2.65
C GLN A 1140 5.96 -3.60 1.23
N ILE A 1141 6.74 -2.52 1.14
CA ILE A 1141 7.11 -1.87 -0.12
C ILE A 1141 8.59 -2.22 -0.44
N PRO A 1142 8.92 -2.58 -1.70
CA PRO A 1142 10.29 -2.82 -2.12
C PRO A 1142 11.16 -1.59 -1.98
N ILE A 1143 12.46 -1.80 -1.79
CA ILE A 1143 13.46 -0.74 -1.62
C ILE A 1143 14.33 -0.52 -2.87
N GLY A 1144 14.15 -1.32 -3.93
CA GLY A 1144 14.89 -1.17 -5.19
C GLY A 1144 14.64 -2.31 -6.17
N ILE A 1145 15.27 -2.22 -7.34
CA ILE A 1145 15.26 -3.26 -8.37
C ILE A 1145 16.55 -4.08 -8.24
N ALA A 1146 16.43 -5.42 -8.26
CA ALA A 1146 17.57 -6.31 -8.16
C ALA A 1146 18.27 -6.45 -9.52
N HIS A 1147 17.51 -6.80 -10.56
CA HIS A 1147 18.03 -6.96 -11.92
C HIS A 1147 16.93 -6.88 -12.99
N HIS A 1148 17.36 -6.63 -14.24
CA HIS A 1148 16.55 -6.84 -15.43
C HIS A 1148 16.50 -8.36 -15.62
N GLY A 1149 15.30 -8.93 -15.60
CA GLY A 1149 15.04 -10.37 -15.58
C GLY A 1149 15.88 -11.22 -16.50
#